data_AF-A0A412W973-F1
#
_entry.id   AF-A0A412W973-F1
#
_cell.length_a   1.000
_cell.length_b   1.000
_cell.length_c   1.000
_cell.angle_alpha   90.00
_cell.angle_beta   90.00
_cell.angle_gamma   90.00
#
_symmetry.space_group_name_H-M   'P 1'
#
loop_
_entity.id
_entity.type
_entity.pdbx_description
1 polymer ?
#
loop_
_entity_poly.entity_id
_entity_poly.type
_entity_poly.pdbx_seq_one_letter_code
_entity_poly.pdbx_strand_id
1 'polypeptide(L)'
;MGKFKDIDVVDAIKAMKTHIENGRMSLLVGAGASCCACELYQDWYGLIKDMVAFLYADELKAKGVKVEQDKQFYCHYTIEKGGENAEKEIEKIIRNIIEREGVLRIPAQFEKRTGLRESVEAYIESHTPQLSNDNTATLFGKSMSLGISTNFLASMLKVNWNAIFTTNYDNLLEHVAMMNGMQKFNASNRAADLSLRNMREMIVKLHGSIDFEHESSSFDCDKHRKYIITQEDYDDYPAKHEAFMQLMRISLLKDCLCIVGFSGKDANFIAWINWVREIIEMNSQNNTQDYPQAKDIKVFFIDARGDEQDDATRQYFENHRIYRVLLTEGKVMELIGAEVSSNDDPERGSKLFKAFFDYLKAGDEDSRSWQEDYVDETIKEQSNEQQRLITKSEDAEKEEKDELPGVEKQNEQHILHDTFSLWAKAYTLTGKHMLDVDIDESAANRLIRYNAYLRLVRGTHYQSHFIDAMVRRQEIGELEAQMALMALEQMQEDYENEELDLIGKIEKVLQNDAELERVKRLKNRHLTLVSPLAPVEGDSDMAVYERCVRLAFTFEFGQLNEALKAWQPSEDFIMKKLMLLSLVDGKAIDGILSQSLLDKIHPSIERFRATQLANILSGSIRGTYSVDEFTDLSQHSIFSLRDWYFGSLIQPKERIYTYGNEANEDKNIRVEDAVRCLNFMLETPLMPQINMWSIVSTVQWYKVVHALFEKYPYPVLFYSSTVNDSNTLKRIGQDFAYSEVLHDRLPEFVVQMFHLIMDEKQPILYWTFHNICLLLCEMIKAVPPSYWDTFILKLWKEHYLPQFDKTHKSDVIYKLICAGLSCTMNEELAATVINDCLKVVRVNGKYDIVQDLFYYLRIKHSRKVSATVRLALTEFISKIDNGKDFILLGNLYRIINKSQYKAIAKKIPALISSLGITTSSVNGLIYYAKSDKKAFAIVKKALLKSGLLWENGIIGKRFTPADYIPIVDLDSTLKWTDDEVHAVYEKLKASAEPLLQRVDGNGLERMMHYEELVYEMIRFIDQHQQELAGEEGFDGLYSALEEKYKLLTDYADLDKSIFSDIDSEMEACLDALAAKVKKEGIYHHIAHINVLVTRLLCRNRHSYRKVLDYMQYYVRYYLNTVEDLNLIPQLSLLIDKLTLNEFRSLEQNVILCAELSILMAEKLHKLGVKSQGVDYWMNLKNDRYFNWSICDDVEA
;
A
#
# COMPACT_ATOMS: atom_id res chain seq x y z
N MET A 1 -33.57 37.25 -19.81
CA MET A 1 -32.48 36.30 -20.07
C MET A 1 -32.99 35.26 -21.04
N GLY A 2 -32.42 35.19 -22.25
CA GLY A 2 -32.74 34.13 -23.22
C GLY A 2 -32.34 32.75 -22.72
N LYS A 3 -33.09 31.72 -23.11
CA LYS A 3 -32.79 30.32 -22.74
C LYS A 3 -31.96 29.66 -23.85
N PHE A 4 -31.10 28.70 -23.51
CA PHE A 4 -30.27 28.02 -24.52
C PHE A 4 -31.14 27.31 -25.57
N LYS A 5 -32.29 26.79 -25.16
CA LYS A 5 -33.30 26.19 -26.04
C LYS A 5 -33.88 27.14 -27.11
N ASP A 6 -33.73 28.45 -26.95
CA ASP A 6 -34.27 29.44 -27.89
C ASP A 6 -33.32 29.67 -29.09
N ILE A 7 -32.12 29.07 -29.08
CA ILE A 7 -31.17 29.07 -30.19
C ILE A 7 -31.67 28.12 -31.28
N ASP A 8 -31.67 28.55 -32.55
CA ASP A 8 -32.07 27.70 -33.69
C ASP A 8 -31.09 26.51 -33.84
N VAL A 9 -31.66 25.31 -34.01
CA VAL A 9 -30.93 24.04 -34.05
C VAL A 9 -29.91 23.97 -35.19
N VAL A 10 -30.17 24.64 -36.32
CA VAL A 10 -29.25 24.68 -37.46
C VAL A 10 -28.01 25.49 -37.10
N ASP A 11 -28.17 26.60 -36.38
CA ASP A 11 -27.06 27.43 -35.94
C ASP A 11 -26.23 26.72 -34.84
N ALA A 12 -26.89 25.97 -33.95
CA ALA A 12 -26.23 25.13 -32.96
C ALA A 12 -25.39 24.02 -33.62
N ILE A 13 -25.90 23.32 -34.63
CA ILE A 13 -25.17 22.27 -35.37
C ILE A 13 -23.98 22.87 -36.15
N LYS A 14 -24.14 24.05 -36.76
CA LYS A 14 -23.02 24.75 -37.42
C LYS A 14 -21.94 25.13 -36.42
N ALA A 15 -22.32 25.64 -35.24
CA ALA A 15 -21.37 25.95 -34.18
C ALA A 15 -20.62 24.70 -33.68
N MET A 16 -21.33 23.58 -33.52
CA MET A 16 -20.74 22.27 -33.21
C MET A 16 -19.69 21.86 -34.26
N LYS A 17 -20.02 21.99 -35.56
CA LYS A 17 -19.08 21.68 -36.64
C LYS A 17 -17.83 22.57 -36.58
N THR A 18 -17.99 23.87 -36.32
CA THR A 18 -16.85 24.78 -36.11
C THR A 18 -15.99 24.40 -34.90
N HIS A 19 -16.59 23.91 -33.80
CA HIS A 19 -15.82 23.43 -32.64
C HIS A 19 -14.99 22.18 -32.97
N ILE A 20 -15.53 21.26 -33.77
CA ILE A 20 -14.84 20.07 -34.28
C ILE A 20 -13.68 20.46 -35.22
N GLU A 21 -13.92 21.35 -36.18
CA GLU A 21 -12.89 21.83 -37.12
C GLU A 21 -11.72 22.52 -36.40
N ASN A 22 -12.00 23.18 -35.28
CA ASN A 22 -10.99 23.81 -34.43
C ASN A 22 -10.33 22.84 -33.43
N GLY A 23 -10.68 21.55 -33.43
CA GLY A 23 -10.13 20.55 -32.50
C GLY A 23 -10.49 20.80 -31.04
N ARG A 24 -11.63 21.43 -30.76
CA ARG A 24 -12.12 21.80 -29.42
C ARG A 24 -13.35 21.00 -29.01
N MET A 25 -13.52 19.78 -29.52
CA MET A 25 -14.67 18.94 -29.17
C MET A 25 -14.27 17.50 -28.86
N SER A 26 -14.76 17.00 -27.73
CA SER A 26 -14.60 15.63 -27.26
C SER A 26 -15.92 14.87 -27.33
N LEU A 27 -15.86 13.54 -27.38
CA LEU A 27 -17.01 12.65 -27.51
C LEU A 27 -17.19 11.81 -26.23
N LEU A 28 -18.42 11.68 -25.74
CA LEU A 28 -18.82 10.74 -24.69
C LEU A 28 -19.88 9.78 -25.21
N VAL A 29 -19.57 8.49 -25.19
CA VAL A 29 -20.43 7.42 -25.70
C VAL A 29 -21.01 6.61 -24.53
N GLY A 30 -22.32 6.36 -24.56
CA GLY A 30 -23.02 5.50 -23.60
C GLY A 30 -23.60 4.22 -24.22
N ALA A 31 -24.16 3.35 -23.36
CA ALA A 31 -24.61 2.00 -23.76
C ALA A 31 -25.72 2.03 -24.81
N GLY A 32 -26.50 3.11 -24.87
CA GLY A 32 -27.52 3.31 -25.90
C GLY A 32 -26.96 3.35 -27.32
N ALA A 33 -25.69 3.70 -27.51
CA ALA A 33 -25.03 3.62 -28.81
C ALA A 33 -24.80 2.15 -29.21
N SER A 34 -24.33 1.31 -28.26
CA SER A 34 -24.18 -0.13 -28.46
C SER A 34 -25.53 -0.81 -28.73
N CYS A 35 -26.59 -0.44 -27.99
CA CYS A 35 -27.95 -0.95 -28.23
C CYS A 35 -28.52 -0.55 -29.61
N CYS A 36 -28.21 0.66 -30.09
CA CYS A 36 -28.60 1.08 -31.45
C CYS A 36 -27.82 0.33 -32.54
N ALA A 37 -26.61 -0.15 -32.23
CA ALA A 37 -25.77 -0.87 -33.17
C ALA A 37 -26.15 -2.36 -33.25
N CYS A 38 -26.51 -2.99 -32.14
CA CYS A 38 -26.96 -4.38 -32.06
C CYS A 38 -27.90 -4.60 -30.87
N GLU A 39 -29.03 -5.26 -31.11
CA GLU A 39 -30.08 -5.52 -30.11
C GLU A 39 -29.64 -6.49 -28.99
N LEU A 40 -28.50 -7.18 -29.14
CA LEU A 40 -27.95 -8.03 -28.08
C LEU A 40 -27.33 -7.22 -26.94
N TYR A 41 -26.92 -5.96 -27.19
CA TYR A 41 -26.42 -5.09 -26.14
C TYR A 41 -27.56 -4.60 -25.25
N GLN A 42 -27.32 -4.57 -23.95
CA GLN A 42 -28.33 -4.28 -22.95
C GLN A 42 -28.15 -2.87 -22.39
N ASP A 43 -29.26 -2.18 -22.15
CA ASP A 43 -29.29 -0.98 -21.32
C ASP A 43 -29.30 -1.36 -19.83
N TRP A 44 -29.33 -0.37 -18.94
CA TRP A 44 -29.35 -0.62 -17.49
C TRP A 44 -30.49 -1.55 -17.06
N TYR A 45 -31.68 -1.42 -17.66
CA TYR A 45 -32.80 -2.30 -17.37
C TYR A 45 -32.50 -3.73 -17.81
N GLY A 46 -32.04 -3.90 -19.05
CA GLY A 46 -31.66 -5.20 -19.60
C GLY A 46 -30.56 -5.89 -18.79
N LEU A 47 -29.54 -5.13 -18.38
CA LEU A 47 -28.38 -5.62 -17.66
C LEU A 47 -28.74 -6.12 -16.26
N ILE A 48 -29.58 -5.42 -15.50
CA ILE A 48 -29.86 -5.80 -14.09
C ILE A 48 -31.14 -6.63 -13.91
N LYS A 49 -31.94 -6.87 -14.96
CA LYS A 49 -33.21 -7.62 -14.85
C LYS A 49 -33.00 -9.01 -14.24
N ASP A 50 -31.89 -9.67 -14.57
CA ASP A 50 -31.61 -11.03 -14.10
C ASP A 50 -31.10 -11.02 -12.65
N MET A 51 -30.41 -9.95 -12.22
CA MET A 51 -30.14 -9.70 -10.80
C MET A 51 -31.44 -9.47 -9.99
N VAL A 52 -32.42 -8.77 -10.56
CA VAL A 52 -33.75 -8.62 -9.92
C VAL A 52 -34.45 -9.97 -9.82
N ALA A 53 -34.38 -10.79 -10.87
CA ALA A 53 -34.94 -12.14 -10.86
C ALA A 53 -34.28 -13.04 -9.81
N PHE A 54 -32.97 -12.89 -9.60
CA PHE A 54 -32.23 -13.58 -8.54
C PHE A 54 -32.63 -13.11 -7.14
N LEU A 55 -32.67 -11.80 -6.89
CA LEU A 55 -32.91 -11.22 -5.56
C LEU A 55 -34.38 -11.28 -5.12
N TYR A 56 -35.31 -11.08 -6.05
CA TYR A 56 -36.74 -10.89 -5.78
C TYR A 56 -37.63 -11.96 -6.43
N ALA A 57 -37.10 -13.17 -6.63
CA ALA A 57 -37.81 -14.29 -7.24
C ALA A 57 -39.19 -14.54 -6.62
N ASP A 58 -39.30 -14.45 -5.29
CA ASP A 58 -40.55 -14.71 -4.57
C ASP A 58 -41.59 -13.59 -4.78
N GLU A 59 -41.15 -12.33 -4.88
CA GLU A 59 -42.04 -11.20 -5.21
C GLU A 59 -42.57 -11.31 -6.64
N LEU A 60 -41.71 -11.72 -7.58
CA LEU A 60 -42.10 -11.96 -8.98
C LEU A 60 -43.12 -13.10 -9.08
N LYS A 61 -42.88 -14.22 -8.40
CA LYS A 61 -43.81 -15.36 -8.33
C LYS A 61 -45.15 -14.96 -7.72
N ALA A 62 -45.16 -14.15 -6.66
CA ALA A 62 -46.38 -13.65 -6.04
C ALA A 62 -47.22 -12.78 -6.99
N LYS A 63 -46.59 -12.11 -7.97
CA LYS A 63 -47.25 -11.32 -9.03
C LYS A 63 -47.61 -12.14 -10.27
N GLY A 64 -47.51 -13.47 -10.19
CA GLY A 64 -47.84 -14.39 -11.28
C GLY A 64 -46.78 -14.48 -12.38
N VAL A 65 -45.55 -14.03 -12.13
CA VAL A 65 -44.42 -14.15 -13.05
C VAL A 65 -43.66 -15.43 -12.76
N LYS A 66 -43.47 -16.25 -13.79
CA LYS A 66 -42.65 -17.46 -13.76
C LYS A 66 -41.20 -17.07 -13.96
N VAL A 67 -40.33 -17.48 -13.05
CA VAL A 67 -38.88 -17.20 -13.07
C VAL A 67 -38.13 -18.53 -12.99
N GLU A 68 -37.41 -18.88 -14.05
CA GLU A 68 -36.60 -20.11 -14.14
C GLU A 68 -35.19 -19.78 -14.59
N GLN A 69 -34.18 -20.22 -13.84
CA GLN A 69 -32.78 -20.00 -14.21
C GLN A 69 -32.37 -20.94 -15.36
N ASP A 70 -31.76 -20.39 -16.41
CA ASP A 70 -31.08 -21.21 -17.41
C ASP A 70 -29.76 -21.73 -16.82
N LYS A 71 -29.61 -23.05 -16.74
CA LYS A 71 -28.42 -23.68 -16.16
C LYS A 71 -27.19 -23.58 -17.07
N GLN A 72 -27.34 -23.20 -18.34
CA GLN A 72 -26.23 -23.06 -19.28
C GLN A 72 -25.47 -21.75 -19.09
N PHE A 73 -26.09 -20.73 -18.51
CA PHE A 73 -25.53 -19.40 -18.42
C PHE A 73 -25.50 -18.90 -16.97
N TYR A 74 -24.44 -18.18 -16.61
CA TYR A 74 -24.28 -17.65 -15.26
C TYR A 74 -25.36 -16.60 -14.98
N CYS A 75 -26.15 -16.83 -13.95
CA CYS A 75 -27.20 -15.93 -13.44
C CYS A 75 -28.21 -15.43 -14.51
N HIS A 76 -28.46 -16.20 -15.58
CA HIS A 76 -29.46 -15.82 -16.59
C HIS A 76 -30.83 -16.45 -16.29
N TYR A 77 -31.91 -15.70 -16.46
CA TYR A 77 -33.27 -16.16 -16.13
C TYR A 77 -34.25 -16.01 -17.29
N THR A 78 -35.08 -17.04 -17.45
CA THR A 78 -36.32 -16.99 -18.23
C THR A 78 -37.42 -16.41 -17.34
N ILE A 79 -37.93 -15.25 -17.73
CA ILE A 79 -38.97 -14.50 -16.99
C ILE A 79 -40.22 -14.41 -17.88
N GLU A 80 -41.28 -15.12 -17.50
CA GLU A 80 -42.48 -15.28 -18.33
C GLU A 80 -43.77 -15.04 -17.54
N LYS A 81 -44.81 -14.54 -18.21
CA LYS A 81 -46.15 -14.36 -17.67
C LYS A 81 -47.17 -14.73 -18.74
N GLY A 82 -48.30 -15.34 -18.36
CA GLY A 82 -49.37 -15.68 -19.31
C GLY A 82 -50.31 -14.50 -19.56
N GLY A 83 -50.66 -14.23 -20.84
CA GLY A 83 -51.66 -13.23 -21.25
C GLY A 83 -51.24 -12.36 -22.44
N GLU A 84 -52.19 -11.65 -23.05
CA GLU A 84 -51.89 -10.58 -24.03
C GLU A 84 -51.23 -9.40 -23.28
N ASN A 85 -50.12 -8.86 -23.81
CA ASN A 85 -49.25 -7.85 -23.18
C ASN A 85 -48.35 -8.31 -22.01
N ALA A 86 -48.10 -9.61 -21.85
CA ALA A 86 -47.26 -10.15 -20.79
C ALA A 86 -45.87 -9.48 -20.64
N GLU A 87 -45.19 -9.18 -21.74
CA GLU A 87 -43.84 -8.58 -21.73
C GLU A 87 -43.84 -7.17 -21.12
N LYS A 88 -44.81 -6.32 -21.50
CA LYS A 88 -44.99 -4.98 -20.93
C LYS A 88 -45.36 -5.03 -19.45
N GLU A 89 -46.11 -6.05 -19.03
CA GLU A 89 -46.44 -6.22 -17.61
C GLU A 89 -45.24 -6.67 -16.78
N ILE A 90 -44.42 -7.60 -17.29
CA ILE A 90 -43.16 -8.01 -16.65
C ILE A 90 -42.23 -6.81 -16.52
N GLU A 91 -42.06 -6.05 -17.59
CA GLU A 91 -41.25 -4.85 -17.61
C GLU A 91 -41.72 -3.83 -16.56
N LYS A 92 -43.03 -3.58 -16.48
CA LYS A 92 -43.60 -2.69 -15.45
C LYS A 92 -43.32 -3.19 -14.03
N ILE A 93 -43.43 -4.49 -13.78
CA ILE A 93 -43.17 -5.08 -12.46
C ILE A 93 -41.70 -4.92 -12.07
N ILE A 94 -40.77 -5.24 -12.98
CA ILE A 94 -39.33 -5.15 -12.74
C ILE A 94 -38.90 -3.69 -12.59
N ARG A 95 -39.40 -2.78 -13.44
CA ARG A 95 -39.12 -1.34 -13.33
C ARG A 95 -39.59 -0.77 -11.99
N ASN A 96 -40.76 -1.16 -11.49
CA ASN A 96 -41.22 -0.75 -10.16
C ASN A 96 -40.28 -1.22 -9.04
N ILE A 97 -39.67 -2.41 -9.16
CA ILE A 97 -38.68 -2.90 -8.19
C ILE A 97 -37.38 -2.08 -8.30
N ILE A 98 -36.89 -1.85 -9.52
CA ILE A 98 -35.69 -1.03 -9.76
C ILE A 98 -35.88 0.40 -9.24
N GLU A 99 -37.05 1.01 -9.44
CA GLU A 99 -37.38 2.34 -8.92
C GLU A 99 -37.48 2.36 -7.39
N ARG A 100 -38.06 1.31 -6.78
CA ARG A 100 -38.15 1.18 -5.31
C ARG A 100 -36.78 1.07 -4.66
N GLU A 101 -35.91 0.24 -5.22
CA GLU A 101 -34.62 -0.12 -4.61
C GLU A 101 -33.50 0.85 -5.02
N GLY A 102 -33.55 1.36 -6.26
CA GLY A 102 -32.50 2.14 -6.90
C GLY A 102 -31.63 1.28 -7.83
N VAL A 103 -31.36 1.80 -9.03
CA VAL A 103 -30.66 1.09 -10.11
C VAL A 103 -29.26 0.56 -9.71
N LEU A 104 -28.51 1.31 -8.89
CA LEU A 104 -27.18 0.92 -8.41
C LEU A 104 -27.22 0.03 -7.16
N ARG A 105 -28.33 0.05 -6.41
CA ARG A 105 -28.48 -0.79 -5.22
C ARG A 105 -28.80 -2.24 -5.56
N ILE A 106 -29.41 -2.50 -6.72
CA ILE A 106 -29.67 -3.87 -7.18
C ILE A 106 -28.35 -4.67 -7.33
N PRO A 107 -27.34 -4.20 -8.09
CA PRO A 107 -26.01 -4.83 -8.11
C PRO A 107 -25.34 -4.92 -6.72
N ALA A 108 -25.46 -3.89 -5.88
CA ALA A 108 -24.89 -3.90 -4.53
C ALA A 108 -25.51 -5.01 -3.64
N GLN A 109 -26.83 -5.20 -3.74
CA GLN A 109 -27.52 -6.28 -3.03
C GLN A 109 -27.19 -7.65 -3.60
N PHE A 110 -27.01 -7.75 -4.92
CA PHE A 110 -26.56 -8.98 -5.58
C PHE A 110 -25.17 -9.40 -5.09
N GLU A 111 -24.24 -8.45 -5.00
CA GLU A 111 -22.91 -8.65 -4.40
C GLU A 111 -23.02 -9.12 -2.94
N LYS A 112 -23.82 -8.43 -2.12
CA LYS A 112 -24.02 -8.78 -0.70
C LYS A 112 -24.64 -10.18 -0.53
N ARG A 113 -25.53 -10.59 -1.45
CA ARG A 113 -26.21 -11.88 -1.38
C ARG A 113 -25.33 -13.04 -1.83
N THR A 114 -24.44 -12.80 -2.79
CA THR A 114 -23.46 -13.79 -3.27
C THR A 114 -22.21 -13.85 -2.39
N GLY A 115 -21.89 -12.77 -1.69
CA GLY A 115 -20.75 -12.65 -0.77
C GLY A 115 -19.39 -12.50 -1.45
N LEU A 116 -19.37 -12.30 -2.78
CA LEU A 116 -18.16 -12.24 -3.61
C LEU A 116 -18.32 -11.14 -4.66
N ARG A 117 -17.34 -10.23 -4.72
CA ARG A 117 -17.30 -9.15 -5.73
C ARG A 117 -17.20 -9.72 -7.14
N GLU A 118 -16.42 -10.78 -7.29
CA GLU A 118 -16.17 -11.47 -8.55
C GLU A 118 -17.47 -12.05 -9.16
N SER A 119 -18.53 -12.24 -8.36
CA SER A 119 -19.84 -12.65 -8.88
C SER A 119 -20.49 -11.55 -9.72
N VAL A 120 -20.29 -10.27 -9.38
CA VAL A 120 -20.76 -9.13 -10.17
C VAL A 120 -19.96 -9.01 -11.46
N GLU A 121 -18.65 -9.27 -11.39
CA GLU A 121 -17.76 -9.19 -12.56
C GLU A 121 -18.07 -10.31 -13.56
N ALA A 122 -18.17 -11.55 -13.08
CA ALA A 122 -18.60 -12.70 -13.88
C ALA A 122 -19.99 -12.49 -14.49
N TYR A 123 -20.88 -11.81 -13.76
CA TYR A 123 -22.20 -11.42 -14.28
C TYR A 123 -22.07 -10.43 -15.46
N ILE A 124 -21.32 -9.34 -15.31
CA ILE A 124 -21.17 -8.33 -16.38
C ILE A 124 -20.59 -8.97 -17.64
N GLU A 125 -19.56 -9.80 -17.47
CA GLU A 125 -18.92 -10.50 -18.58
C GLU A 125 -19.88 -11.51 -19.23
N SER A 126 -20.66 -12.26 -18.44
CA SER A 126 -21.63 -13.21 -19.01
C SER A 126 -22.83 -12.55 -19.68
N HIS A 127 -23.14 -11.29 -19.34
CA HIS A 127 -24.30 -10.53 -19.86
C HIS A 127 -23.92 -9.54 -20.96
N THR A 128 -22.64 -9.47 -21.36
CA THR A 128 -22.19 -8.60 -22.46
C THR A 128 -21.86 -9.43 -23.71
N PRO A 129 -22.33 -9.04 -24.91
CA PRO A 129 -22.06 -9.79 -26.13
C PRO A 129 -20.57 -10.00 -26.43
N GLN A 130 -20.21 -11.24 -26.76
CA GLN A 130 -18.88 -11.58 -27.27
C GLN A 130 -18.81 -11.30 -28.77
N LEU A 131 -17.73 -10.64 -29.21
CA LEU A 131 -17.48 -10.29 -30.60
C LEU A 131 -16.48 -11.27 -31.21
N SER A 132 -16.74 -11.70 -32.44
CA SER A 132 -15.83 -12.55 -33.20
C SER A 132 -15.32 -11.87 -34.47
N ASN A 133 -14.21 -12.40 -35.00
CA ASN A 133 -13.53 -11.88 -36.18
C ASN A 133 -14.37 -11.91 -37.47
N ASP A 134 -15.44 -12.71 -37.51
CA ASP A 134 -16.40 -12.76 -38.61
C ASP A 134 -17.50 -11.67 -38.50
N ASN A 135 -17.31 -10.70 -37.60
CA ASN A 135 -18.20 -9.58 -37.35
C ASN A 135 -19.59 -10.04 -36.88
N THR A 136 -19.62 -11.00 -35.96
CA THR A 136 -20.84 -11.43 -35.27
C THR A 136 -20.74 -11.14 -33.78
N ALA A 137 -21.87 -10.78 -33.18
CA ALA A 137 -22.04 -10.61 -31.73
C ALA A 137 -22.87 -11.77 -31.20
N THR A 138 -22.45 -12.38 -30.10
CA THR A 138 -23.14 -13.54 -29.49
C THR A 138 -23.41 -13.31 -28.02
N LEU A 139 -24.65 -13.54 -27.59
CA LEU A 139 -25.07 -13.49 -26.18
C LEU A 139 -26.16 -14.54 -25.91
N PHE A 140 -26.01 -15.34 -24.85
CA PHE A 140 -26.95 -16.40 -24.45
C PHE A 140 -27.39 -17.33 -25.61
N GLY A 141 -26.42 -17.76 -26.44
CA GLY A 141 -26.66 -18.65 -27.58
C GLY A 141 -27.37 -18.01 -28.78
N LYS A 142 -27.72 -16.71 -28.71
CA LYS A 142 -28.18 -15.93 -29.87
C LYS A 142 -26.99 -15.24 -30.51
N SER A 143 -26.79 -15.45 -31.81
CA SER A 143 -25.76 -14.76 -32.61
C SER A 143 -26.42 -13.85 -33.63
N MET A 144 -25.87 -12.64 -33.78
CA MET A 144 -26.34 -11.63 -34.71
C MET A 144 -25.16 -11.06 -35.48
N SER A 145 -25.28 -10.92 -36.81
CA SER A 145 -24.23 -10.28 -37.59
C SER A 145 -24.25 -8.77 -37.36
N LEU A 146 -23.08 -8.19 -37.10
CA LEU A 146 -22.88 -6.75 -37.03
C LEU A 146 -22.97 -6.19 -38.46
N GLY A 147 -24.17 -5.77 -38.85
CA GLY A 147 -24.49 -5.32 -40.20
C GLY A 147 -24.33 -3.82 -40.43
N ILE A 148 -25.12 -3.29 -41.37
CA ILE A 148 -25.18 -1.85 -41.74
C ILE A 148 -25.45 -0.96 -40.52
N SER A 149 -26.15 -1.48 -39.52
CA SER A 149 -26.44 -0.81 -38.24
C SER A 149 -25.20 -0.37 -37.46
N THR A 150 -24.02 -0.93 -37.68
CA THR A 150 -22.77 -0.51 -37.03
C THR A 150 -22.01 0.59 -37.79
N ASN A 151 -22.39 0.88 -39.05
CA ASN A 151 -21.68 1.83 -39.91
C ASN A 151 -21.69 3.27 -39.37
N PHE A 152 -22.67 3.63 -38.53
CA PHE A 152 -22.67 4.94 -37.89
C PHE A 152 -21.54 5.07 -36.86
N LEU A 153 -21.17 3.99 -36.15
CA LEU A 153 -20.05 3.99 -35.21
C LEU A 153 -18.73 4.26 -35.94
N ALA A 154 -18.53 3.64 -37.10
CA ALA A 154 -17.37 3.93 -37.95
C ALA A 154 -17.39 5.39 -38.44
N SER A 155 -18.56 5.94 -38.74
CA SER A 155 -18.71 7.34 -39.16
C SER A 155 -18.45 8.31 -38.01
N MET A 156 -18.89 7.95 -36.81
CA MET A 156 -18.64 8.67 -35.56
C MET A 156 -17.15 8.71 -35.23
N LEU A 157 -16.44 7.58 -35.27
CA LEU A 157 -15.01 7.51 -34.97
C LEU A 157 -14.12 8.29 -35.96
N LYS A 158 -14.60 8.51 -37.18
CA LYS A 158 -13.91 9.30 -38.23
C LYS A 158 -14.02 10.81 -38.05
N VAL A 159 -14.85 11.29 -37.13
CA VAL A 159 -14.90 12.73 -36.80
C VAL A 159 -13.65 13.11 -36.00
N ASN A 160 -13.15 14.33 -36.20
CA ASN A 160 -11.91 14.83 -35.58
C ASN A 160 -12.11 15.20 -34.10
N TRP A 161 -12.29 14.20 -33.24
CA TRP A 161 -12.44 14.39 -31.80
C TRP A 161 -11.10 14.70 -31.12
N ASN A 162 -11.15 15.53 -30.08
CA ASN A 162 -9.99 15.79 -29.22
C ASN A 162 -9.72 14.63 -28.25
N ALA A 163 -10.79 14.03 -27.73
CA ALA A 163 -10.77 12.81 -26.93
C ALA A 163 -12.08 12.02 -27.10
N ILE A 164 -12.02 10.70 -26.97
CA ILE A 164 -13.18 9.81 -26.96
C ILE A 164 -13.27 9.14 -25.59
N PHE A 165 -14.37 9.38 -24.89
CA PHE A 165 -14.69 8.83 -23.59
C PHE A 165 -15.87 7.86 -23.69
N THR A 166 -15.87 6.82 -22.87
CA THR A 166 -17.01 5.92 -22.76
C THR A 166 -17.13 5.34 -21.35
N THR A 167 -18.37 5.15 -20.91
CA THR A 167 -18.69 4.40 -19.68
C THR A 167 -19.04 2.94 -19.98
N ASN A 168 -18.98 2.53 -21.24
CA ASN A 168 -19.35 1.18 -21.64
C ASN A 168 -18.19 0.22 -21.37
N TYR A 169 -18.53 -0.95 -20.82
CA TYR A 169 -17.57 -2.05 -20.63
C TYR A 169 -17.24 -2.78 -21.93
N ASP A 170 -18.19 -2.80 -22.88
CA ASP A 170 -18.06 -3.54 -24.15
C ASP A 170 -16.90 -3.05 -25.04
N ASN A 171 -16.41 -3.91 -25.92
CA ASN A 171 -15.29 -3.62 -26.83
C ASN A 171 -15.78 -3.28 -28.27
N LEU A 172 -17.03 -2.79 -28.42
CA LEU A 172 -17.63 -2.58 -29.75
C LEU A 172 -16.95 -1.46 -30.54
N LEU A 173 -16.55 -0.37 -29.88
CA LEU A 173 -15.89 0.76 -30.55
C LEU A 173 -14.53 0.34 -31.11
N GLU A 174 -13.78 -0.43 -30.34
CA GLU A 174 -12.49 -1.00 -30.68
C GLU A 174 -12.60 -1.97 -31.84
N HIS A 175 -13.59 -2.87 -31.78
CA HIS A 175 -13.86 -3.82 -32.86
C HIS A 175 -14.24 -3.10 -34.16
N VAL A 176 -15.09 -2.09 -34.10
CA VAL A 176 -15.46 -1.27 -35.26
C VAL A 176 -14.26 -0.49 -35.80
N ALA A 177 -13.42 0.08 -34.92
CA ALA A 177 -12.19 0.76 -35.34
C ALA A 177 -11.25 -0.20 -36.08
N MET A 178 -11.03 -1.39 -35.52
CA MET A 178 -10.20 -2.45 -36.10
C MET A 178 -10.71 -2.89 -37.48
N MET A 179 -12.02 -3.20 -37.59
CA MET A 179 -12.65 -3.65 -38.83
C MET A 179 -12.63 -2.59 -39.95
N ASN A 180 -12.50 -1.32 -39.58
CA ASN A 180 -12.45 -0.20 -40.52
C ASN A 180 -11.02 0.37 -40.73
N GLY A 181 -9.98 -0.36 -40.30
CA GLY A 181 -8.57 0.01 -40.52
C GLY A 181 -8.10 1.22 -39.68
N MET A 182 -8.82 1.58 -38.62
CA MET A 182 -8.49 2.70 -37.74
C MET A 182 -7.60 2.25 -36.56
N GLN A 183 -6.48 1.59 -36.85
CA GLN A 183 -5.57 0.99 -35.86
C GLN A 183 -4.93 2.00 -34.88
N LYS A 184 -5.08 3.31 -35.12
CA LYS A 184 -4.63 4.36 -34.21
C LYS A 184 -5.39 4.35 -32.86
N PHE A 185 -6.65 3.91 -32.85
CA PHE A 185 -7.47 3.94 -31.63
C PHE A 185 -7.11 2.80 -30.69
N ASN A 186 -6.60 3.16 -29.50
CA ASN A 186 -6.31 2.21 -28.43
C ASN A 186 -7.25 2.46 -27.25
N ALA A 187 -7.88 1.39 -26.74
CA ALA A 187 -8.62 1.49 -25.49
C ALA A 187 -7.66 1.63 -24.30
N SER A 188 -8.03 2.47 -23.34
CA SER A 188 -7.32 2.56 -22.07
C SER A 188 -8.30 2.73 -20.92
N ASN A 189 -8.09 1.94 -19.88
CA ASN A 189 -8.86 1.94 -18.64
C ASN A 189 -7.95 2.22 -17.42
N ARG A 190 -6.78 2.84 -17.63
CA ARG A 190 -5.80 3.19 -16.58
C ARG A 190 -5.41 4.66 -16.67
N ALA A 191 -5.37 5.33 -15.53
CA ALA A 191 -4.95 6.72 -15.45
C ALA A 191 -3.50 6.94 -15.94
N ALA A 192 -2.60 5.97 -15.71
CA ALA A 192 -1.20 6.05 -16.11
C ALA A 192 -1.02 6.21 -17.64
N ASP A 193 -1.86 5.54 -18.43
CA ASP A 193 -1.78 5.58 -19.89
C ASP A 193 -2.10 6.98 -20.45
N LEU A 194 -2.84 7.80 -19.70
CA LEU A 194 -3.20 9.17 -20.09
C LEU A 194 -1.97 10.08 -20.23
N SER A 195 -0.88 9.76 -19.53
CA SER A 195 0.39 10.52 -19.60
C SER A 195 1.32 10.06 -20.74
N LEU A 196 1.07 8.87 -21.29
CA LEU A 196 1.98 8.18 -22.21
C LEU A 196 1.53 8.25 -23.67
N ARG A 197 0.26 8.60 -23.92
CA ARG A 197 -0.38 8.48 -25.23
C ARG A 197 -1.14 9.74 -25.63
N ASN A 198 -1.30 9.94 -26.94
CA ASN A 198 -2.06 11.05 -27.47
C ASN A 198 -3.56 10.82 -27.28
N MET A 199 -4.24 11.73 -26.58
CA MET A 199 -5.68 11.65 -26.29
C MET A 199 -6.56 11.51 -27.55
N ARG A 200 -6.10 12.00 -28.71
CA ARG A 200 -6.81 11.88 -29.99
C ARG A 200 -6.82 10.46 -30.58
N GLU A 201 -5.98 9.60 -30.04
CA GLU A 201 -5.78 8.21 -30.46
C GLU A 201 -6.28 7.23 -29.40
N MET A 202 -7.01 7.70 -28.38
CA MET A 202 -7.46 6.89 -27.26
C MET A 202 -8.98 6.80 -27.17
N ILE A 203 -9.46 5.61 -26.81
CA ILE A 203 -10.82 5.38 -26.31
C ILE A 203 -10.70 5.18 -24.79
N VAL A 204 -11.00 6.22 -24.02
CA VAL A 204 -10.85 6.22 -22.56
C VAL A 204 -12.08 5.58 -21.92
N LYS A 205 -11.85 4.45 -21.24
CA LYS A 205 -12.85 3.62 -20.56
C LYS A 205 -12.97 4.06 -19.11
N LEU A 206 -14.02 4.80 -18.78
CA LEU A 206 -14.18 5.44 -17.47
C LEU A 206 -14.69 4.51 -16.39
N HIS A 207 -15.31 3.37 -16.72
CA HIS A 207 -15.93 2.44 -15.77
C HIS A 207 -15.37 1.01 -15.86
N GLY A 208 -14.24 0.82 -16.54
CA GLY A 208 -13.66 -0.50 -16.83
C GLY A 208 -13.85 -0.94 -18.28
N SER A 209 -13.18 -2.03 -18.64
CA SER A 209 -13.21 -2.61 -20.00
C SER A 209 -13.28 -4.12 -19.89
N ILE A 210 -14.05 -4.76 -20.76
CA ILE A 210 -14.22 -6.21 -20.74
C ILE A 210 -12.96 -6.93 -21.13
N ASP A 211 -12.66 -7.97 -20.34
CA ASP A 211 -11.57 -8.89 -20.55
C ASP A 211 -12.04 -10.34 -20.34
N PHE A 212 -12.50 -10.94 -21.44
CA PHE A 212 -12.97 -12.33 -21.47
C PHE A 212 -11.85 -13.36 -21.27
N GLU A 213 -10.60 -12.99 -21.57
CA GLU A 213 -9.43 -13.89 -21.47
C GLU A 213 -8.75 -13.79 -20.10
N HIS A 214 -9.13 -12.79 -19.30
CA HIS A 214 -8.61 -12.49 -17.96
C HIS A 214 -7.10 -12.25 -17.94
N GLU A 215 -6.55 -11.69 -19.01
CA GLU A 215 -5.13 -11.31 -19.11
C GLU A 215 -4.80 -10.09 -18.23
N SER A 216 -5.80 -9.26 -17.96
CA SER A 216 -5.76 -8.07 -17.11
C SER A 216 -6.66 -8.25 -15.88
N SER A 217 -6.14 -7.87 -14.71
CA SER A 217 -6.80 -8.11 -13.42
C SER A 217 -7.38 -6.86 -12.74
N SER A 218 -7.42 -5.70 -13.41
CA SER A 218 -7.79 -4.44 -12.73
C SER A 218 -8.30 -3.32 -13.64
N PHE A 219 -9.26 -2.54 -13.14
CA PHE A 219 -9.54 -1.18 -13.62
C PHE A 219 -8.70 -0.19 -12.82
N ASP A 220 -7.97 0.71 -13.51
CA ASP A 220 -7.13 1.73 -12.87
C ASP A 220 -6.15 1.19 -11.81
N CYS A 221 -5.59 0.00 -12.06
CA CYS A 221 -4.72 -0.73 -11.13
C CYS A 221 -5.38 -1.23 -9.83
N ASP A 222 -6.71 -1.08 -9.65
CA ASP A 222 -7.46 -1.72 -8.57
C ASP A 222 -7.71 -3.21 -8.91
N LYS A 223 -6.92 -4.10 -8.29
CA LYS A 223 -7.01 -5.56 -8.49
C LYS A 223 -8.29 -6.19 -7.93
N HIS A 224 -9.10 -5.42 -7.21
CA HIS A 224 -10.31 -5.89 -6.55
C HIS A 224 -11.59 -5.38 -7.21
N ARG A 225 -11.48 -4.52 -8.25
CA ARG A 225 -12.61 -3.99 -9.01
C ARG A 225 -12.26 -3.88 -10.49
N LYS A 226 -12.94 -4.65 -11.34
CA LYS A 226 -12.80 -4.55 -12.80
C LYS A 226 -13.79 -3.58 -13.46
N TYR A 227 -14.95 -3.38 -12.84
CA TYR A 227 -16.06 -2.60 -13.41
C TYR A 227 -16.69 -1.71 -12.33
N ILE A 228 -17.24 -0.55 -12.71
CA ILE A 228 -17.94 0.39 -11.82
C ILE A 228 -19.45 0.26 -12.00
N ILE A 229 -20.14 -0.44 -11.09
CA ILE A 229 -21.57 -0.79 -11.27
C ILE A 229 -22.43 -0.66 -9.99
N THR A 230 -21.86 -0.89 -8.80
CA THR A 230 -22.61 -0.87 -7.54
C THR A 230 -22.69 0.53 -6.95
N GLN A 231 -23.63 0.76 -6.04
CA GLN A 231 -23.71 2.04 -5.31
C GLN A 231 -22.37 2.38 -4.65
N GLU A 232 -21.74 1.41 -4.00
CA GLU A 232 -20.44 1.57 -3.36
C GLU A 232 -19.31 1.90 -4.36
N ASP A 233 -19.35 1.34 -5.58
CA ASP A 233 -18.38 1.69 -6.63
C ASP A 233 -18.51 3.16 -7.05
N TYR A 234 -19.74 3.66 -7.20
CA TYR A 234 -20.01 5.05 -7.57
C TYR A 234 -19.70 6.03 -6.43
N ASP A 235 -19.98 5.66 -5.18
CA ASP A 235 -19.70 6.47 -4.00
C ASP A 235 -18.18 6.63 -3.79
N ASP A 236 -17.41 5.55 -4.01
CA ASP A 236 -15.94 5.55 -3.92
C ASP A 236 -15.25 6.14 -5.16
N TYR A 237 -15.94 6.23 -6.31
CA TYR A 237 -15.34 6.57 -7.60
C TYR A 237 -14.52 7.87 -7.56
N PRO A 238 -14.99 8.98 -6.95
CA PRO A 238 -14.22 10.22 -6.92
C PRO A 238 -12.91 10.13 -6.16
N ALA A 239 -12.84 9.28 -5.12
CA ALA A 239 -11.65 9.12 -4.30
C ALA A 239 -10.67 8.11 -4.90
N LYS A 240 -11.17 7.00 -5.46
CA LYS A 240 -10.34 5.94 -6.05
C LYS A 240 -9.83 6.25 -7.44
N HIS A 241 -10.62 6.97 -8.22
CA HIS A 241 -10.38 7.22 -9.64
C HIS A 241 -10.28 8.73 -9.91
N GLU A 242 -9.60 9.44 -9.00
CA GLU A 242 -9.48 10.90 -9.05
C GLU A 242 -8.90 11.38 -10.39
N ALA A 243 -7.93 10.68 -10.95
CA ALA A 243 -7.34 11.05 -12.23
C ALA A 243 -8.38 11.10 -13.36
N PHE A 244 -9.32 10.16 -13.42
CA PHE A 244 -10.43 10.18 -14.38
C PHE A 244 -11.43 11.31 -14.08
N MET A 245 -11.70 11.60 -12.80
CA MET A 245 -12.51 12.76 -12.40
C MET A 245 -11.88 14.08 -12.88
N GLN A 246 -10.58 14.25 -12.65
CA GLN A 246 -9.86 15.47 -13.05
C GLN A 246 -9.76 15.57 -14.57
N LEU A 247 -9.51 14.45 -15.26
CA LEU A 247 -9.53 14.39 -16.72
C LEU A 247 -10.87 14.88 -17.28
N MET A 248 -11.99 14.32 -16.79
CA MET A 248 -13.32 14.70 -17.25
C MET A 248 -13.64 16.17 -16.93
N ARG A 249 -13.28 16.66 -15.74
CA ARG A 249 -13.41 18.08 -15.36
C ARG A 249 -12.64 18.99 -16.30
N ILE A 250 -11.37 18.68 -16.56
CA ILE A 250 -10.50 19.47 -17.44
C ILE A 250 -11.01 19.44 -18.88
N SER A 251 -11.41 18.27 -19.40
CA SER A 251 -11.95 18.12 -20.75
C SER A 251 -13.26 18.89 -20.92
N LEU A 252 -14.18 18.82 -19.97
CA LEU A 252 -15.43 19.59 -20.02
C LEU A 252 -15.22 21.12 -19.91
N LEU A 253 -14.19 21.55 -19.17
CA LEU A 253 -13.86 22.96 -19.05
C LEU A 253 -13.22 23.51 -20.33
N LYS A 254 -12.20 22.81 -20.85
CA LYS A 254 -11.41 23.23 -22.02
C LYS A 254 -12.18 23.04 -23.32
N ASP A 255 -12.78 21.87 -23.54
CA ASP A 255 -13.43 21.50 -24.79
C ASP A 255 -14.95 21.75 -24.75
N CYS A 256 -15.62 21.45 -25.86
CA CYS A 256 -17.06 21.17 -25.91
C CYS A 256 -17.27 19.65 -25.89
N LEU A 257 -18.38 19.18 -25.34
CA LEU A 257 -18.68 17.75 -25.25
C LEU A 257 -19.86 17.37 -26.14
N CYS A 258 -19.69 16.35 -26.96
CA CYS A 258 -20.75 15.66 -27.70
C CYS A 258 -21.13 14.37 -26.97
N ILE A 259 -22.42 14.17 -26.69
CA ILE A 259 -22.93 13.03 -25.94
C ILE A 259 -23.88 12.21 -26.80
N VAL A 260 -23.60 10.91 -26.92
CA VAL A 260 -24.37 9.97 -27.76
C VAL A 260 -24.66 8.69 -26.99
N GLY A 261 -25.92 8.24 -27.01
CA GLY A 261 -26.30 6.97 -26.39
C GLY A 261 -26.20 6.93 -24.86
N PHE A 262 -26.02 8.08 -24.21
CA PHE A 262 -25.89 8.22 -22.76
C PHE A 262 -27.20 8.75 -22.16
N SER A 263 -27.60 8.34 -20.95
CA SER A 263 -28.86 8.81 -20.36
C SER A 263 -28.76 10.19 -19.69
N GLY A 264 -27.54 10.63 -19.38
CA GLY A 264 -27.27 11.88 -18.67
C GLY A 264 -27.66 11.87 -17.18
N LYS A 265 -28.12 10.72 -16.66
CA LYS A 265 -28.58 10.51 -15.27
C LYS A 265 -27.58 9.73 -14.42
N ASP A 266 -26.41 9.44 -14.98
CA ASP A 266 -25.29 8.82 -14.29
C ASP A 266 -24.73 9.75 -13.21
N ALA A 267 -24.49 9.24 -12.01
CA ALA A 267 -24.07 10.05 -10.87
C ALA A 267 -22.70 10.72 -11.07
N ASN A 268 -21.76 10.03 -11.73
CA ASN A 268 -20.44 10.58 -12.04
C ASN A 268 -20.55 11.68 -13.11
N PHE A 269 -21.36 11.47 -14.15
CA PHE A 269 -21.64 12.50 -15.14
C PHE A 269 -22.33 13.74 -14.57
N ILE A 270 -23.32 13.56 -13.70
CA ILE A 270 -23.99 14.66 -12.98
C ILE A 270 -22.97 15.45 -12.15
N ALA A 271 -22.06 14.76 -11.46
CA ALA A 271 -21.01 15.41 -10.67
C ALA A 271 -20.07 16.25 -11.56
N TRP A 272 -19.66 15.73 -12.72
CA TRP A 272 -18.81 16.47 -13.65
C TRP A 272 -19.51 17.72 -14.19
N ILE A 273 -20.76 17.59 -14.61
CA ILE A 273 -21.54 18.69 -15.22
C ILE A 273 -21.93 19.75 -14.20
N ASN A 274 -22.28 19.38 -12.96
CA ASN A 274 -22.54 20.33 -11.87
C ASN A 274 -21.32 21.22 -11.60
N TRP A 275 -20.14 20.61 -11.51
CA TRP A 275 -18.89 21.32 -11.28
C TRP A 275 -18.58 22.32 -12.41
N VAL A 276 -18.77 21.91 -13.68
CA VAL A 276 -18.57 22.80 -14.83
C VAL A 276 -19.57 23.96 -14.82
N ARG A 277 -20.84 23.69 -14.51
CA ARG A 277 -21.89 24.73 -14.40
C ARG A 277 -21.47 25.79 -13.39
N GLU A 278 -21.04 25.38 -12.20
CA GLU A 278 -20.64 26.29 -11.11
C GLU A 278 -19.51 27.23 -11.57
N ILE A 279 -18.50 26.71 -12.26
CA ILE A 279 -17.38 27.51 -12.78
C ILE A 279 -17.81 28.47 -13.90
N ILE A 280 -18.67 28.01 -14.82
CA ILE A 280 -19.18 28.85 -15.91
C ILE A 280 -20.07 29.97 -15.34
N GLU A 281 -20.89 29.68 -14.33
CA GLU A 281 -21.75 30.67 -13.66
C GLU A 281 -20.95 31.73 -12.89
N MET A 282 -19.86 31.34 -12.23
CA MET A 282 -18.91 32.29 -11.61
C MET A 282 -18.29 33.25 -12.63
N ASN A 283 -17.91 32.76 -13.82
CA ASN A 283 -17.36 33.60 -14.90
C ASN A 283 -18.42 34.50 -15.57
N SER A 284 -19.69 34.09 -15.56
CA SER A 284 -20.80 34.81 -16.18
C SER A 284 -21.17 36.11 -15.42
N GLN A 285 -20.81 36.24 -14.14
CA GLN A 285 -21.08 37.45 -13.34
C GLN A 285 -20.29 38.69 -13.80
N ASN A 286 -19.30 38.53 -14.70
CA ASN A 286 -18.47 39.61 -15.24
C ASN A 286 -18.83 40.03 -16.69
N ASN A 287 -19.79 39.37 -17.36
CA ASN A 287 -20.13 39.63 -18.77
C ASN A 287 -21.60 40.08 -18.94
N THR A 288 -21.80 41.31 -19.43
CA THR A 288 -23.11 41.94 -19.68
C THR A 288 -23.76 41.53 -21.02
N GLN A 289 -23.74 40.25 -21.41
CA GLN A 289 -24.50 39.78 -22.58
C GLN A 289 -25.82 39.12 -22.17
N ASP A 290 -26.96 39.73 -22.55
CA ASP A 290 -28.31 39.36 -22.10
C ASP A 290 -28.90 38.08 -22.75
N TYR A 291 -28.25 37.51 -23.78
CA TYR A 291 -28.75 36.35 -24.54
C TYR A 291 -27.63 35.38 -24.97
N PRO A 292 -27.79 34.06 -24.77
CA PRO A 292 -26.80 33.05 -25.19
C PRO A 292 -26.75 32.93 -26.72
N GLN A 293 -25.55 32.81 -27.30
CA GLN A 293 -25.34 32.57 -28.74
C GLN A 293 -25.01 31.09 -29.01
N ALA A 294 -25.22 30.62 -30.25
CA ALA A 294 -24.93 29.24 -30.65
C ALA A 294 -23.49 28.79 -30.37
N LYS A 295 -22.52 29.71 -30.44
CA LYS A 295 -21.10 29.44 -30.14
C LYS A 295 -20.83 29.16 -28.66
N ASP A 296 -21.72 29.59 -27.76
CA ASP A 296 -21.56 29.50 -26.31
C ASP A 296 -22.03 28.13 -25.76
N ILE A 297 -22.60 27.28 -26.63
CA ILE A 297 -23.02 25.92 -26.27
C ILE A 297 -21.78 25.05 -26.03
N LYS A 298 -21.69 24.51 -24.82
CA LYS A 298 -20.58 23.64 -24.38
C LYS A 298 -20.90 22.15 -24.42
N VAL A 299 -22.16 21.76 -24.27
CA VAL A 299 -22.56 20.35 -24.19
C VAL A 299 -23.71 20.08 -25.16
N PHE A 300 -23.52 19.13 -26.08
CA PHE A 300 -24.48 18.71 -27.09
C PHE A 300 -24.93 17.29 -26.81
N PHE A 301 -26.25 17.09 -26.67
CA PHE A 301 -26.86 15.78 -26.51
C PHE A 301 -27.55 15.38 -27.81
N ILE A 302 -27.05 14.34 -28.48
CA ILE A 302 -27.56 13.92 -29.80
C ILE A 302 -28.60 12.82 -29.63
N ASP A 303 -29.84 13.14 -30.00
CA ASP A 303 -31.00 12.27 -29.78
C ASP A 303 -31.61 11.81 -31.10
N ALA A 304 -31.59 10.50 -31.33
CA ALA A 304 -32.17 9.85 -32.50
C ALA A 304 -33.50 9.13 -32.23
N ARG A 305 -33.95 9.04 -30.96
CA ARG A 305 -35.13 8.25 -30.57
C ARG A 305 -36.42 9.06 -30.68
N GLY A 306 -36.37 10.36 -30.42
CA GLY A 306 -37.54 11.23 -30.55
C GLY A 306 -38.56 11.13 -29.42
N ASP A 307 -38.19 10.51 -28.30
CA ASP A 307 -39.06 10.37 -27.15
C ASP A 307 -39.40 11.74 -26.52
N GLU A 308 -40.63 11.91 -26.04
CA GLU A 308 -41.01 13.09 -25.26
C GLU A 308 -40.26 13.08 -23.92
N GLN A 309 -39.46 14.11 -23.67
CA GLN A 309 -38.81 14.29 -22.37
C GLN A 309 -39.83 14.83 -21.37
N ASP A 310 -39.85 14.28 -20.15
CA ASP A 310 -40.62 14.85 -19.04
C ASP A 310 -40.10 16.25 -18.65
N ASP A 311 -40.94 17.01 -17.94
CA ASP A 311 -40.63 18.40 -17.58
C ASP A 311 -39.38 18.51 -16.69
N ALA A 312 -39.08 17.52 -15.84
CA ALA A 312 -37.91 17.53 -14.98
C ALA A 312 -36.63 17.29 -15.79
N THR A 313 -36.64 16.39 -16.77
CA THR A 313 -35.52 16.16 -17.69
C THR A 313 -35.25 17.41 -18.55
N ARG A 314 -36.30 18.08 -19.05
CA ARG A 314 -36.15 19.35 -19.79
C ARG A 314 -35.54 20.45 -18.93
N GLN A 315 -36.02 20.59 -17.69
CA GLN A 315 -35.47 21.56 -16.74
C GLN A 315 -34.03 21.22 -16.35
N TYR A 316 -33.69 19.93 -16.20
CA TYR A 316 -32.34 19.46 -15.97
C TYR A 316 -31.40 19.87 -17.10
N PHE A 317 -31.78 19.66 -18.37
CA PHE A 317 -30.95 20.07 -19.52
C PHE A 317 -30.73 21.59 -19.54
N GLU A 318 -31.77 22.38 -19.28
CA GLU A 318 -31.65 23.84 -19.23
C GLU A 318 -30.74 24.29 -18.09
N ASN A 319 -30.93 23.77 -16.87
CA ASN A 319 -30.13 24.13 -15.70
C ASN A 319 -28.65 23.79 -15.87
N HIS A 320 -28.33 22.76 -16.64
CA HIS A 320 -26.96 22.30 -16.87
C HIS A 320 -26.41 22.71 -18.24
N ARG A 321 -27.12 23.59 -18.97
CA ARG A 321 -26.73 24.11 -20.30
C ARG A 321 -26.42 23.01 -21.32
N ILE A 322 -27.17 21.91 -21.26
CA ILE A 322 -27.10 20.79 -22.21
C ILE A 322 -28.06 21.10 -23.36
N TYR A 323 -27.53 21.24 -24.57
CA TYR A 323 -28.32 21.49 -25.76
C TYR A 323 -28.70 20.17 -26.43
N ARG A 324 -29.99 19.83 -26.46
CA ARG A 324 -30.51 18.62 -27.13
C ARG A 324 -30.67 18.88 -28.63
N VAL A 325 -29.98 18.10 -29.43
CA VAL A 325 -30.15 18.05 -30.88
C VAL A 325 -31.03 16.85 -31.22
N LEU A 326 -32.26 17.12 -31.64
CA LEU A 326 -33.21 16.08 -32.03
C LEU A 326 -33.08 15.77 -33.52
N LEU A 327 -32.52 14.62 -33.86
CA LEU A 327 -32.25 14.23 -35.26
C LEU A 327 -33.51 13.95 -36.08
N THR A 328 -34.65 13.71 -35.42
CA THR A 328 -35.96 13.52 -36.06
C THR A 328 -36.65 14.83 -36.42
N GLU A 329 -36.10 15.99 -36.03
CA GLU A 329 -36.64 17.29 -36.40
C GLU A 329 -36.45 17.56 -37.90
N GLY A 330 -37.51 18.05 -38.57
CA GLY A 330 -37.53 18.23 -40.03
C GLY A 330 -36.37 19.08 -40.57
N LYS A 331 -36.05 20.19 -39.90
CA LYS A 331 -34.94 21.08 -40.27
C LYS A 331 -33.57 20.40 -40.13
N VAL A 332 -33.40 19.52 -39.14
CA VAL A 332 -32.15 18.79 -38.89
C VAL A 332 -31.96 17.70 -39.93
N MET A 333 -33.02 16.94 -40.25
CA MET A 333 -32.99 15.93 -41.31
C MET A 333 -32.64 16.54 -42.67
N GLU A 334 -33.19 17.71 -42.99
CA GLU A 334 -32.84 18.46 -44.21
C GLU A 334 -31.37 18.89 -44.21
N LEU A 335 -30.85 19.39 -43.08
CA LEU A 335 -29.46 19.83 -42.95
C LEU A 335 -28.44 18.70 -43.16
N ILE A 336 -28.69 17.52 -42.57
CA ILE A 336 -27.79 16.37 -42.65
C ILE A 336 -28.03 15.50 -43.89
N GLY A 337 -29.03 15.83 -44.71
CA GLY A 337 -29.39 15.07 -45.91
C GLY A 337 -29.91 13.67 -45.63
N ALA A 338 -30.62 13.46 -44.52
CA ALA A 338 -31.20 12.16 -44.17
C ALA A 338 -32.49 11.90 -44.97
N GLU A 339 -32.60 10.73 -45.60
CA GLU A 339 -33.86 10.27 -46.20
C GLU A 339 -34.87 9.92 -45.10
N VAL A 340 -36.12 10.36 -45.23
CA VAL A 340 -37.18 10.13 -44.22
C VAL A 340 -37.50 8.63 -44.16
N SER A 341 -37.01 7.95 -43.13
CA SER A 341 -37.42 6.58 -42.79
C SER A 341 -38.78 6.57 -42.10
N SER A 342 -39.57 5.52 -42.31
CA SER A 342 -40.84 5.29 -41.59
C SER A 342 -40.60 5.34 -40.07
N ASN A 343 -41.58 5.82 -39.30
CA ASN A 343 -41.51 5.77 -37.83
C ASN A 343 -41.33 4.33 -37.30
N ASP A 344 -41.70 3.32 -38.08
CA ASP A 344 -41.63 1.90 -37.72
C ASP A 344 -40.33 1.20 -38.21
N ASP A 345 -39.34 1.94 -38.75
CA ASP A 345 -38.05 1.36 -39.17
C ASP A 345 -37.15 1.08 -37.95
N PRO A 346 -36.83 -0.19 -37.63
CA PRO A 346 -35.99 -0.53 -36.47
C PRO A 346 -34.55 0.00 -36.57
N GLU A 347 -34.06 0.29 -37.78
CA GLU A 347 -32.72 0.86 -38.00
C GLU A 347 -32.72 2.39 -38.12
N ARG A 348 -33.86 3.05 -37.86
CA ARG A 348 -34.00 4.50 -38.02
C ARG A 348 -32.94 5.28 -37.23
N GLY A 349 -32.70 4.90 -35.98
CA GLY A 349 -31.72 5.57 -35.13
C GLY A 349 -30.29 5.49 -35.68
N SER A 350 -29.87 4.30 -36.13
CA SER A 350 -28.52 4.10 -36.70
C SER A 350 -28.33 4.84 -38.03
N LYS A 351 -29.37 4.89 -38.88
CA LYS A 351 -29.36 5.66 -40.14
C LYS A 351 -29.25 7.17 -39.89
N LEU A 352 -30.00 7.71 -38.92
CA LEU A 352 -29.94 9.12 -38.54
C LEU A 352 -28.58 9.50 -37.93
N PHE A 353 -28.04 8.68 -37.02
CA PHE A 353 -26.69 8.90 -36.49
C PHE A 353 -25.64 8.88 -37.60
N LYS A 354 -25.75 7.95 -38.56
CA LYS A 354 -24.81 7.86 -39.68
C LYS A 354 -24.83 9.15 -40.50
N ALA A 355 -26.00 9.62 -40.92
CA ALA A 355 -26.15 10.84 -41.70
C ALA A 355 -25.60 12.06 -40.92
N PHE A 356 -25.86 12.13 -39.62
CA PHE A 356 -25.35 13.19 -38.76
C PHE A 356 -23.81 13.20 -38.66
N PHE A 357 -23.18 12.06 -38.37
CA PHE A 357 -21.72 12.01 -38.27
C PHE A 357 -21.03 12.16 -39.62
N ASP A 358 -21.64 11.69 -40.72
CA ASP A 358 -21.13 11.95 -42.07
C ASP A 358 -21.13 13.45 -42.40
N TYR A 359 -22.17 14.19 -41.99
CA TYR A 359 -22.24 15.64 -42.14
C TYR A 359 -21.14 16.38 -41.35
N LEU A 360 -20.73 15.86 -40.20
CA LEU A 360 -19.72 16.45 -39.32
C LEU A 360 -18.26 16.20 -39.75
N LYS A 361 -18.00 15.27 -40.67
CA LYS A 361 -16.64 15.03 -41.19
C LYS A 361 -16.14 16.26 -41.96
N ALA A 362 -14.92 16.72 -41.66
CA ALA A 362 -14.25 17.79 -42.40
C ALA A 362 -13.71 17.26 -43.74
N GLY A 363 -13.67 18.10 -44.78
CA GLY A 363 -13.23 17.71 -46.12
C GLY A 363 -11.72 17.45 -46.25
N ASP A 364 -11.38 16.51 -47.14
CA ASP A 364 -10.07 16.04 -47.65
C ASP A 364 -8.98 15.60 -46.64
N GLU A 365 -8.87 14.28 -46.48
CA GLU A 365 -7.84 13.56 -45.68
C GLU A 365 -6.42 13.55 -46.29
N ASP A 366 -6.15 14.22 -47.42
CA ASP A 366 -4.88 14.04 -48.16
C ASP A 366 -3.79 15.12 -47.96
N SER A 367 -3.94 16.11 -47.07
CA SER A 367 -3.03 17.27 -47.08
C SER A 367 -2.50 17.83 -45.75
N ARG A 368 -2.55 17.10 -44.62
CA ARG A 368 -1.93 17.59 -43.37
C ARG A 368 -0.89 16.62 -42.82
N SER A 369 0.35 16.84 -43.25
CA SER A 369 1.55 16.39 -42.54
C SER A 369 1.63 17.13 -41.21
N TRP A 370 1.54 16.41 -40.11
CA TRP A 370 1.68 16.98 -38.77
C TRP A 370 3.17 17.26 -38.50
N GLN A 371 3.55 18.53 -38.58
CA GLN A 371 4.83 19.02 -38.05
C GLN A 371 4.74 19.01 -36.52
N GLU A 372 5.73 18.36 -35.89
CA GLU A 372 6.10 18.59 -34.51
C GLU A 372 6.50 20.06 -34.36
N ASP A 373 5.90 20.78 -33.40
CA ASP A 373 6.51 22.00 -32.87
C ASP A 373 6.17 22.24 -31.40
N TYR A 374 7.23 22.68 -30.74
CA TYR A 374 7.52 23.04 -29.35
C TYR A 374 6.61 24.12 -28.70
N VAL A 375 6.42 23.96 -27.37
CA VAL A 375 6.54 24.97 -26.27
C VAL A 375 5.47 26.06 -26.09
N ASP A 376 4.90 26.18 -24.87
CA ASP A 376 5.27 27.33 -24.00
C ASP A 376 5.00 27.15 -22.50
N GLU A 377 6.03 27.49 -21.72
CA GLU A 377 5.99 27.73 -20.28
C GLU A 377 5.43 29.13 -20.04
N THR A 378 4.26 29.24 -19.41
CA THR A 378 3.81 30.39 -18.60
C THR A 378 2.42 30.01 -18.08
N ILE A 379 2.22 29.76 -16.79
CA ILE A 379 1.92 30.77 -15.78
C ILE A 379 2.24 30.17 -14.40
N LYS A 380 3.24 30.75 -13.75
CA LYS A 380 3.37 30.80 -12.30
C LYS A 380 2.48 31.94 -11.80
N GLU A 381 1.96 31.78 -10.58
CA GLU A 381 1.26 32.77 -9.76
C GLU A 381 -0.24 32.98 -10.04
N GLN A 382 -1.08 32.26 -9.29
CA GLN A 382 -2.00 32.85 -8.31
C GLN A 382 -2.66 31.75 -7.48
N SER A 383 -2.08 31.49 -6.30
CA SER A 383 -2.77 30.86 -5.17
C SER A 383 -3.24 31.97 -4.23
N ASN A 384 -4.31 31.70 -3.49
CA ASN A 384 -5.03 32.51 -2.51
C ASN A 384 -6.08 33.48 -3.06
N GLU A 385 -7.33 33.03 -3.14
CA GLU A 385 -8.35 33.56 -2.23
C GLU A 385 -9.63 32.69 -2.21
N GLN A 386 -10.21 32.59 -1.02
CA GLN A 386 -11.63 32.28 -0.74
C GLN A 386 -12.08 30.82 -0.63
N GLN A 387 -11.61 30.17 0.44
CA GLN A 387 -12.53 29.53 1.38
C GLN A 387 -13.32 30.62 2.13
N ARG A 388 -14.63 30.72 1.87
CA ARG A 388 -15.72 31.02 2.83
C ARG A 388 -17.01 31.36 2.08
N LEU A 389 -18.02 30.48 2.16
CA LEU A 389 -19.39 30.80 2.61
C LEU A 389 -20.29 29.57 2.43
N ILE A 390 -20.50 28.83 3.52
CA ILE A 390 -21.66 27.94 3.72
C ILE A 390 -22.75 28.78 4.40
N THR A 391 -23.99 28.77 3.89
CA THR A 391 -25.26 28.25 4.48
C THR A 391 -26.51 29.00 3.99
N LYS A 392 -27.52 28.24 3.53
CA LYS A 392 -28.99 28.32 3.80
C LYS A 392 -29.64 27.29 2.84
N SER A 393 -30.54 26.40 3.21
CA SER A 393 -31.75 26.55 4.05
C SER A 393 -32.29 25.17 4.45
N GLU A 394 -32.80 25.06 5.68
CA GLU A 394 -33.77 24.05 6.10
C GLU A 394 -35.09 24.77 6.41
N ASP A 395 -36.20 24.22 5.92
CA ASP A 395 -37.55 24.49 6.39
C ASP A 395 -38.42 23.25 6.07
N ALA A 396 -38.81 22.50 7.11
CA ALA A 396 -40.18 22.02 7.35
C ALA A 396 -40.19 20.85 8.35
N GLU A 397 -40.54 21.13 9.62
CA GLU A 397 -41.13 20.13 10.50
C GLU A 397 -42.41 20.69 11.14
N LYS A 398 -43.44 19.83 11.18
CA LYS A 398 -44.76 20.11 11.74
C LYS A 398 -44.87 19.53 13.15
N GLU A 399 -45.58 20.28 13.97
CA GLU A 399 -45.94 20.06 15.38
C GLU A 399 -46.63 18.72 15.68
N GLU A 400 -46.35 18.17 16.86
CA GLU A 400 -47.35 17.46 17.66
C GLU A 400 -47.09 17.64 19.17
N LYS A 401 -48.17 17.71 19.96
CA LYS A 401 -48.27 18.26 21.32
C LYS A 401 -48.01 17.24 22.45
N ASP A 402 -47.57 17.78 23.58
CA ASP A 402 -47.39 17.18 24.90
C ASP A 402 -48.60 16.42 25.46
N GLU A 403 -48.32 15.30 26.15
CA GLU A 403 -48.94 14.90 27.44
C GLU A 403 -48.04 13.88 28.19
N LEU A 404 -47.78 14.11 29.48
CA LEU A 404 -47.20 13.17 30.47
C LEU A 404 -48.35 12.45 31.20
N PRO A 405 -48.26 11.16 31.64
CA PRO A 405 -47.31 10.77 32.71
C PRO A 405 -46.86 9.27 32.80
N GLY A 406 -45.68 9.04 33.40
CA GLY A 406 -45.36 7.91 34.30
C GLY A 406 -45.17 6.49 33.73
N VAL A 407 -43.92 5.97 33.83
CA VAL A 407 -43.50 4.66 34.38
C VAL A 407 -42.03 4.42 33.99
N GLU A 408 -41.18 4.31 35.01
CA GLU A 408 -39.78 3.85 34.90
C GLU A 408 -39.72 2.45 34.30
N LYS A 409 -39.50 2.34 32.98
CA LYS A 409 -38.89 1.22 32.24
C LYS A 409 -39.01 1.31 30.71
N GLN A 410 -39.59 2.38 30.15
CA GLN A 410 -39.68 2.53 28.69
C GLN A 410 -38.84 3.70 28.18
N ASN A 411 -38.09 3.38 27.12
CA ASN A 411 -37.41 4.25 26.15
C ASN A 411 -35.95 4.70 26.38
N GLU A 412 -35.08 3.80 26.85
CA GLU A 412 -33.62 3.92 26.60
C GLU A 412 -33.30 4.06 25.09
N GLN A 413 -34.09 3.43 24.21
CA GLN A 413 -33.96 3.52 22.74
C GLN A 413 -34.29 4.92 22.18
N HIS A 414 -35.26 5.63 22.75
CA HIS A 414 -35.67 6.97 22.29
C HIS A 414 -34.65 8.04 22.71
N ILE A 415 -34.02 7.84 23.88
CA ILE A 415 -32.95 8.71 24.41
C ILE A 415 -31.68 8.64 23.54
N LEU A 416 -31.36 7.48 22.97
CA LEU A 416 -30.18 7.28 22.12
C LEU A 416 -30.36 7.89 20.71
N HIS A 417 -31.57 7.86 20.14
CA HIS A 417 -31.87 8.44 18.83
C HIS A 417 -31.78 9.98 18.80
N ASP A 418 -31.99 10.65 19.95
CA ASP A 418 -32.08 12.12 20.05
C ASP A 418 -30.74 12.86 20.32
N THR A 419 -29.63 12.16 20.54
CA THR A 419 -28.38 12.76 21.06
C THR A 419 -27.58 13.57 20.03
N PHE A 420 -27.62 13.20 18.75
CA PHE A 420 -27.11 14.04 17.66
C PHE A 420 -27.89 15.36 17.57
N SER A 421 -29.21 15.30 17.84
CA SER A 421 -30.06 16.50 17.89
C SER A 421 -29.70 17.41 19.07
N LEU A 422 -29.19 16.88 20.20
CA LEU A 422 -28.91 17.67 21.40
C LEU A 422 -27.61 18.49 21.30
N TRP A 423 -26.52 17.92 20.79
CA TRP A 423 -25.28 18.69 20.50
C TRP A 423 -25.49 19.67 19.33
N ALA A 424 -26.25 19.27 18.30
CA ALA A 424 -26.64 20.17 17.22
C ALA A 424 -27.56 21.31 17.70
N LYS A 425 -28.47 21.06 18.66
CA LYS A 425 -29.28 22.07 19.36
C LYS A 425 -28.42 22.99 20.22
N ALA A 426 -27.43 22.46 20.94
CA ALA A 426 -26.46 23.28 21.68
C ALA A 426 -25.60 24.16 20.73
N TYR A 427 -25.27 23.65 19.55
CA TYR A 427 -24.55 24.39 18.51
C TYR A 427 -25.42 25.48 17.85
N THR A 428 -26.69 25.22 17.56
CA THR A 428 -27.62 26.24 17.03
C THR A 428 -27.98 27.31 18.07
N LEU A 429 -27.91 26.99 19.36
CA LEU A 429 -28.08 27.93 20.46
C LEU A 429 -26.86 28.82 20.74
N THR A 430 -25.67 28.55 20.16
CA THR A 430 -24.43 29.29 20.47
C THR A 430 -23.96 30.26 19.37
N GLY A 431 -24.61 30.29 18.21
CA GLY A 431 -24.50 31.35 17.18
C GLY A 431 -23.14 31.52 16.49
N LYS A 432 -23.14 32.04 15.25
CA LYS A 432 -21.93 32.28 14.42
C LYS A 432 -20.94 33.33 14.96
N HIS A 433 -21.22 33.97 16.10
CA HIS A 433 -20.37 35.00 16.71
C HIS A 433 -20.35 34.82 18.24
N MET A 434 -19.40 34.00 18.71
CA MET A 434 -19.17 33.66 20.11
C MET A 434 -18.60 34.83 20.92
N LEU A 435 -19.45 35.79 21.30
CA LEU A 435 -19.12 36.76 22.35
C LEU A 435 -20.23 36.97 23.40
N ASP A 436 -21.51 36.67 23.11
CA ASP A 436 -22.59 36.74 24.11
C ASP A 436 -23.79 35.87 23.69
N VAL A 437 -23.98 34.69 24.29
CA VAL A 437 -25.25 33.93 24.18
C VAL A 437 -25.49 33.09 25.45
N ASP A 438 -26.69 33.20 26.02
CA ASP A 438 -27.19 32.41 27.15
C ASP A 438 -27.40 30.93 26.76
N ILE A 439 -26.84 30.00 27.54
CA ILE A 439 -27.05 28.56 27.37
C ILE A 439 -28.48 28.19 27.78
N ASP A 440 -29.21 27.45 26.93
CA ASP A 440 -30.48 26.81 27.33
C ASP A 440 -30.20 25.76 28.41
N GLU A 441 -30.44 26.17 29.65
CA GLU A 441 -30.23 25.37 30.86
C GLU A 441 -31.02 24.04 30.83
N SER A 442 -32.19 24.00 30.18
CA SER A 442 -33.01 22.78 30.09
C SER A 442 -32.38 21.75 29.13
N ALA A 443 -31.88 22.21 27.98
CA ALA A 443 -31.19 21.36 27.01
C ALA A 443 -29.86 20.85 27.57
N ALA A 444 -29.06 21.73 28.19
CA ALA A 444 -27.79 21.38 28.80
C ALA A 444 -27.96 20.35 29.94
N ASN A 445 -28.92 20.56 30.84
CA ASN A 445 -29.20 19.62 31.92
C ASN A 445 -29.71 18.26 31.42
N ARG A 446 -30.44 18.20 30.29
CA ARG A 446 -30.77 16.91 29.64
C ARG A 446 -29.52 16.20 29.14
N LEU A 447 -28.63 16.90 28.44
CA LEU A 447 -27.37 16.32 27.95
C LEU A 447 -26.51 15.79 29.10
N ILE A 448 -26.36 16.57 30.18
CA ILE A 448 -25.61 16.19 31.39
C ILE A 448 -26.16 14.91 32.02
N ARG A 449 -27.48 14.76 32.12
CA ARG A 449 -28.12 13.53 32.64
C ARG A 449 -27.81 12.29 31.80
N TYR A 450 -27.53 12.43 30.50
CA TYR A 450 -27.24 11.31 29.60
C TYR A 450 -25.76 11.02 29.40
N ASN A 451 -24.86 11.73 30.11
CA ASN A 451 -23.41 11.59 29.94
C ASN A 451 -22.92 10.14 30.06
N ALA A 452 -23.44 9.39 31.03
CA ALA A 452 -23.04 7.99 31.27
C ALA A 452 -23.25 7.08 30.04
N TYR A 453 -24.18 7.42 29.14
CA TYR A 453 -24.50 6.67 27.93
C TYR A 453 -23.68 7.10 26.71
N LEU A 454 -22.97 8.24 26.79
CA LEU A 454 -22.32 8.92 25.66
C LEU A 454 -20.79 8.96 25.75
N ARG A 455 -20.18 8.11 26.57
CA ARG A 455 -18.71 8.08 26.78
C ARG A 455 -17.90 7.84 25.50
N LEU A 456 -18.43 7.06 24.56
CA LEU A 456 -17.82 6.77 23.26
C LEU A 456 -18.77 7.26 22.16
N VAL A 457 -18.39 8.35 21.48
CA VAL A 457 -19.18 8.95 20.40
C VAL A 457 -18.56 8.70 19.04
N ARG A 458 -19.40 8.71 18.01
CA ARG A 458 -18.97 8.65 16.60
C ARG A 458 -18.44 10.04 16.18
N GLY A 459 -19.26 11.07 16.05
CA GLY A 459 -18.77 12.42 15.70
C GLY A 459 -18.46 13.33 16.90
N THR A 460 -17.44 14.19 16.77
CA THR A 460 -17.02 15.20 17.78
C THR A 460 -17.05 16.65 17.28
N HIS A 461 -17.60 16.89 16.08
CA HIS A 461 -17.59 18.20 15.42
C HIS A 461 -18.18 19.34 16.28
N TYR A 462 -19.32 19.11 16.92
CA TYR A 462 -19.98 20.12 17.75
C TYR A 462 -19.24 20.35 19.07
N GLN A 463 -18.67 19.29 19.64
CA GLN A 463 -17.86 19.35 20.87
C GLN A 463 -16.59 20.17 20.64
N SER A 464 -15.87 19.92 19.54
CA SER A 464 -14.67 20.66 19.16
C SER A 464 -14.96 22.16 19.03
N HIS A 465 -16.02 22.53 18.29
CA HIS A 465 -16.43 23.94 18.19
C HIS A 465 -16.82 24.56 19.54
N PHE A 466 -17.44 23.79 20.42
CA PHE A 466 -17.78 24.27 21.76
C PHE A 466 -16.52 24.51 22.60
N ILE A 467 -15.52 23.63 22.53
CA ILE A 467 -14.24 23.80 23.24
C ILE A 467 -13.47 25.01 22.70
N ASP A 468 -13.37 25.19 21.38
CA ASP A 468 -12.74 26.36 20.76
C ASP A 468 -13.31 27.69 21.29
N ALA A 469 -14.62 27.71 21.58
CA ALA A 469 -15.32 28.85 22.17
C ALA A 469 -14.87 29.11 23.60
N MET A 470 -14.85 28.04 24.41
CA MET A 470 -14.61 28.12 25.84
C MET A 470 -13.16 28.47 26.16
N VAL A 471 -12.21 27.96 25.37
CA VAL A 471 -10.79 28.31 25.47
C VAL A 471 -10.57 29.83 25.43
N ARG A 472 -11.28 30.53 24.52
CA ARG A 472 -11.13 31.98 24.30
C ARG A 472 -11.76 32.85 25.38
N ARG A 473 -12.57 32.27 26.28
CA ARG A 473 -13.20 33.02 27.36
C ARG A 473 -12.21 33.24 28.52
N GLN A 474 -12.28 34.44 29.12
CA GLN A 474 -11.51 34.75 30.32
C GLN A 474 -12.08 34.06 31.55
N GLU A 475 -13.41 34.02 31.68
CA GLU A 475 -14.15 33.35 32.76
C GLU A 475 -15.23 32.43 32.15
N ILE A 476 -15.53 31.31 32.83
CA ILE A 476 -16.57 30.34 32.44
C ILE A 476 -17.51 30.09 33.62
N GLY A 477 -18.81 29.93 33.36
CA GLY A 477 -19.81 29.57 34.37
C GLY A 477 -19.82 28.09 34.74
N GLU A 478 -20.57 27.71 35.77
CA GLU A 478 -20.66 26.31 36.25
C GLU A 478 -21.22 25.35 35.18
N LEU A 479 -22.34 25.73 34.55
CA LEU A 479 -22.95 24.92 33.48
C LEU A 479 -22.04 24.80 32.24
N GLU A 480 -21.33 25.88 31.90
CA GLU A 480 -20.33 25.91 30.82
C GLU A 480 -19.17 24.95 31.11
N ALA A 481 -18.67 24.99 32.34
CA ALA A 481 -17.61 24.10 32.81
C ALA A 481 -18.06 22.62 32.80
N GLN A 482 -19.31 22.33 33.19
CA GLN A 482 -19.89 20.98 33.13
C GLN A 482 -19.99 20.45 31.70
N MET A 483 -20.46 21.29 30.77
CA MET A 483 -20.55 20.93 29.35
C MET A 483 -19.17 20.78 28.71
N ALA A 484 -18.22 21.66 29.03
CA ALA A 484 -16.84 21.59 28.54
C ALA A 484 -16.15 20.32 29.02
N LEU A 485 -16.31 19.97 30.30
CA LEU A 485 -15.79 18.74 30.86
C LEU A 485 -16.34 17.50 30.13
N MET A 486 -17.64 17.48 29.81
CA MET A 486 -18.23 16.40 29.01
C MET A 486 -17.68 16.36 27.58
N ALA A 487 -17.58 17.50 26.90
CA ALA A 487 -17.05 17.58 25.54
C ALA A 487 -15.62 17.03 25.46
N LEU A 488 -14.75 17.44 26.38
CA LEU A 488 -13.36 16.94 26.45
C LEU A 488 -13.32 15.41 26.65
N GLU A 489 -14.14 14.86 27.53
CA GLU A 489 -14.25 13.40 27.72
C GLU A 489 -14.72 12.65 26.46
N GLN A 490 -15.59 13.26 25.65
CA GLN A 490 -16.14 12.67 24.43
C GLN A 490 -15.22 12.82 23.21
N MET A 491 -14.49 13.93 23.13
CA MET A 491 -13.56 14.21 22.04
C MET A 491 -12.47 13.16 21.97
N GLN A 492 -11.91 12.79 23.14
CA GLN A 492 -10.81 11.82 23.22
C GLN A 492 -9.63 12.21 22.32
N GLU A 493 -9.44 13.51 22.12
CA GLU A 493 -8.37 14.13 21.35
C GLU A 493 -7.21 14.49 22.30
N ASP A 494 -6.12 15.01 21.74
CA ASP A 494 -5.04 15.53 22.57
C ASP A 494 -5.42 16.88 23.19
N TYR A 495 -4.87 17.17 24.36
CA TYR A 495 -5.02 18.46 25.00
C TYR A 495 -3.73 19.24 24.80
N GLU A 496 -3.80 20.31 23.99
CA GLU A 496 -2.69 21.24 23.84
C GLU A 496 -2.72 22.28 24.97
N ASN A 497 -1.82 23.26 24.89
CA ASN A 497 -1.66 24.26 25.95
C ASN A 497 -2.97 25.01 26.26
N GLU A 498 -3.82 25.22 25.26
CA GLU A 498 -5.08 25.94 25.36
C GLU A 498 -6.17 25.12 26.07
N GLU A 499 -6.32 23.84 25.74
CA GLU A 499 -7.24 22.93 26.42
C GLU A 499 -6.80 22.64 27.85
N LEU A 500 -5.49 22.56 28.10
CA LEU A 500 -4.95 22.42 29.47
C LEU A 500 -5.27 23.64 30.35
N ASP A 501 -5.21 24.86 29.79
CA ASP A 501 -5.66 26.06 30.49
C ASP A 501 -7.17 26.02 30.77
N LEU A 502 -7.98 25.57 29.80
CA LEU A 502 -9.41 25.38 29.99
C LEU A 502 -9.72 24.35 31.09
N ILE A 503 -9.02 23.22 31.14
CA ILE A 503 -9.15 22.23 32.23
C ILE A 503 -8.84 22.89 33.58
N GLY A 504 -7.83 23.76 33.65
CA GLY A 504 -7.52 24.55 34.84
C GLY A 504 -8.60 25.55 35.23
N LYS A 505 -9.32 26.14 34.27
CA LYS A 505 -10.50 26.98 34.52
C LYS A 505 -11.67 26.14 35.05
N ILE A 506 -11.95 24.99 34.43
CA ILE A 506 -13.00 24.05 34.84
C ILE A 506 -12.79 23.62 36.29
N GLU A 507 -11.57 23.25 36.67
CA GLU A 507 -11.22 22.83 38.03
C GLU A 507 -11.46 23.92 39.09
N LYS A 508 -11.25 25.20 38.75
CA LYS A 508 -11.48 26.31 39.68
C LYS A 508 -12.98 26.55 39.92
N VAL A 509 -13.79 26.32 38.89
CA VAL A 509 -15.24 26.57 38.89
C VAL A 509 -16.01 25.40 39.50
N LEU A 510 -15.71 24.16 39.08
CA LEU A 510 -16.37 22.96 39.56
C LEU A 510 -15.69 22.49 40.85
N GLN A 511 -16.36 22.62 41.99
CA GLN A 511 -15.79 22.28 43.30
C GLN A 511 -16.46 21.09 44.01
N ASN A 512 -17.39 20.40 43.35
CA ASN A 512 -17.92 19.15 43.91
C ASN A 512 -16.95 17.98 43.65
N ASP A 513 -16.93 17.03 44.58
CA ASP A 513 -15.97 15.92 44.57
C ASP A 513 -16.09 15.03 43.31
N ALA A 514 -17.30 14.87 42.77
CA ALA A 514 -17.55 14.01 41.60
C ALA A 514 -17.00 14.61 40.29
N GLU A 515 -17.11 15.92 40.09
CA GLU A 515 -16.58 16.62 38.93
C GLU A 515 -15.07 16.82 39.03
N LEU A 516 -14.56 17.11 40.22
CA LEU A 516 -13.11 17.16 40.46
C LEU A 516 -12.45 15.81 40.13
N GLU A 517 -13.12 14.69 40.42
CA GLU A 517 -12.60 13.37 40.03
C GLU A 517 -12.59 13.15 38.51
N ARG A 518 -13.59 13.66 37.79
CA ARG A 518 -13.61 13.65 36.31
C ARG A 518 -12.51 14.53 35.72
N VAL A 519 -12.23 15.70 36.31
CA VAL A 519 -11.11 16.56 35.93
C VAL A 519 -9.77 15.85 36.16
N LYS A 520 -9.57 15.21 37.31
CA LYS A 520 -8.39 14.40 37.60
C LYS A 520 -8.22 13.26 36.59
N ARG A 521 -9.31 12.61 36.18
CA ARG A 521 -9.29 11.61 35.13
C ARG A 521 -8.74 12.16 33.81
N LEU A 522 -9.16 13.35 33.36
CA LEU A 522 -8.64 13.96 32.14
C LEU A 522 -7.14 14.26 32.22
N LYS A 523 -6.70 14.85 33.33
CA LYS A 523 -5.28 15.13 33.61
C LYS A 523 -4.44 13.85 33.65
N ASN A 524 -4.94 12.83 34.33
CA ASN A 524 -4.27 11.53 34.39
C ASN A 524 -4.22 10.87 33.01
N ARG A 525 -5.29 10.91 32.21
CA ARG A 525 -5.31 10.37 30.85
C ARG A 525 -4.30 11.07 29.94
N HIS A 526 -4.24 12.40 29.99
CA HIS A 526 -3.23 13.18 29.26
C HIS A 526 -1.81 12.70 29.61
N LEU A 527 -1.48 12.68 30.90
CA LEU A 527 -0.18 12.22 31.39
C LEU A 527 0.10 10.75 31.04
N THR A 528 -0.91 9.88 31.01
CA THR A 528 -0.75 8.48 30.57
C THR A 528 -0.31 8.39 29.10
N LEU A 529 -0.66 9.36 28.26
CA LEU A 529 -0.22 9.40 26.86
C LEU A 529 1.16 10.06 26.72
N VAL A 530 1.33 11.27 27.27
CA VAL A 530 2.55 12.09 27.06
C VAL A 530 3.72 11.73 27.98
N SER A 531 3.44 11.30 29.20
CA SER A 531 4.45 11.06 30.24
C SER A 531 4.05 9.92 31.20
N PRO A 532 4.01 8.67 30.72
CA PRO A 532 3.58 7.52 31.53
C PRO A 532 4.42 7.27 32.80
N LEU A 533 5.64 7.79 32.86
CA LEU A 533 6.51 7.71 34.05
C LEU A 533 6.09 8.67 35.18
N ALA A 534 5.19 9.62 34.91
CA ALA A 534 4.69 10.53 35.93
C ALA A 534 3.84 9.76 36.96
N PRO A 535 3.81 10.20 38.23
CA PRO A 535 2.88 9.63 39.21
C PRO A 535 1.44 9.87 38.78
N VAL A 536 0.54 8.95 39.17
CA VAL A 536 -0.90 9.10 38.99
C VAL A 536 -1.48 9.75 40.23
N GLU A 537 -2.31 10.77 40.03
CA GLU A 537 -3.00 11.45 41.11
C GLU A 537 -4.30 10.72 41.52
N GLY A 538 -4.55 10.58 42.82
CA GLY A 538 -5.77 10.00 43.37
C GLY A 538 -5.74 8.47 43.55
N ASP A 539 -6.77 7.93 44.18
CA ASP A 539 -6.91 6.50 44.53
C ASP A 539 -8.23 5.88 44.08
N SER A 540 -8.96 6.55 43.18
CA SER A 540 -10.16 5.99 42.56
C SER A 540 -9.83 4.78 41.67
N ASP A 541 -10.84 4.01 41.30
CA ASP A 541 -10.68 2.90 40.35
C ASP A 541 -10.09 3.35 39.01
N MET A 542 -10.42 4.56 38.57
CA MET A 542 -9.83 5.15 37.37
C MET A 542 -8.34 5.48 37.59
N ALA A 543 -7.97 6.06 38.74
CA ALA A 543 -6.57 6.32 39.06
C ALA A 543 -5.76 5.02 39.15
N VAL A 544 -6.30 3.97 39.77
CA VAL A 544 -5.65 2.65 39.81
C VAL A 544 -5.53 2.06 38.39
N TYR A 545 -6.56 2.20 37.56
CA TYR A 545 -6.53 1.78 36.16
C TYR A 545 -5.43 2.51 35.37
N GLU A 546 -5.33 3.83 35.49
CA GLU A 546 -4.27 4.62 34.85
C GLU A 546 -2.88 4.20 35.34
N ARG A 547 -2.71 3.88 36.63
CA ARG A 547 -1.45 3.31 37.16
C ARG A 547 -1.10 2.00 36.46
N CYS A 548 -2.08 1.11 36.32
CA CYS A 548 -1.85 -0.19 35.68
C CYS A 548 -1.51 -0.03 34.19
N VAL A 549 -2.21 0.84 33.47
CA VAL A 549 -1.92 1.13 32.05
C VAL A 549 -0.52 1.72 31.89
N ARG A 550 -0.11 2.66 32.75
CA ARG A 550 1.25 3.23 32.71
C ARG A 550 2.32 2.18 32.94
N LEU A 551 2.15 1.29 33.92
CA LEU A 551 3.04 0.15 34.15
C LEU A 551 3.09 -0.81 32.96
N ALA A 552 1.97 -1.00 32.25
CA ALA A 552 1.95 -1.78 31.02
C ALA A 552 2.74 -1.09 29.90
N PHE A 553 2.53 0.22 29.72
CA PHE A 553 3.21 1.06 28.73
C PHE A 553 4.72 1.12 28.95
N THR A 554 5.19 1.10 30.19
CA THR A 554 6.62 1.07 30.55
C THR A 554 7.20 -0.34 30.67
N PHE A 555 6.43 -1.38 30.28
CA PHE A 555 6.83 -2.79 30.33
C PHE A 555 7.18 -3.31 31.75
N GLU A 556 6.68 -2.67 32.81
CA GLU A 556 6.88 -3.04 34.21
C GLU A 556 5.89 -4.12 34.68
N PHE A 557 5.87 -5.26 33.97
CA PHE A 557 4.82 -6.28 34.14
C PHE A 557 4.79 -6.92 35.53
N GLY A 558 5.93 -6.95 36.23
CA GLY A 558 5.97 -7.42 37.62
C GLY A 558 5.17 -6.52 38.57
N GLN A 559 5.40 -5.21 38.50
CA GLN A 559 4.65 -4.23 39.29
C GLN A 559 3.18 -4.16 38.84
N LEU A 560 2.92 -4.31 37.54
CA LEU A 560 1.56 -4.41 37.01
C LEU A 560 0.80 -5.58 37.64
N ASN A 561 1.42 -6.77 37.71
CA ASN A 561 0.81 -7.96 38.29
C ASN A 561 0.49 -7.75 39.79
N GLU A 562 1.41 -7.15 40.54
CA GLU A 562 1.20 -6.79 41.94
C GLU A 562 0.04 -5.79 42.12
N ALA A 563 0.02 -4.73 41.32
CA ALA A 563 -1.04 -3.72 41.34
C ALA A 563 -2.41 -4.31 41.01
N LEU A 564 -2.51 -5.15 39.97
CA LEU A 564 -3.75 -5.81 39.57
C LEU A 564 -4.25 -6.79 40.64
N LYS A 565 -3.36 -7.52 41.32
CA LYS A 565 -3.72 -8.43 42.42
C LYS A 565 -4.22 -7.67 43.65
N ALA A 566 -3.62 -6.53 43.97
CA ALA A 566 -4.04 -5.67 45.08
C ALA A 566 -5.37 -4.94 44.79
N TRP A 567 -5.65 -4.61 43.54
CA TRP A 567 -6.82 -3.82 43.15
C TRP A 567 -8.14 -4.59 43.31
N GLN A 568 -9.10 -4.03 44.04
CA GLN A 568 -10.46 -4.55 44.18
C GLN A 568 -11.46 -3.56 43.55
N PRO A 569 -11.67 -3.63 42.22
CA PRO A 569 -12.46 -2.64 41.50
C PRO A 569 -13.97 -2.74 41.76
N SER A 570 -14.66 -1.61 41.60
CA SER A 570 -16.10 -1.58 41.35
C SER A 570 -16.48 -2.33 40.06
N GLU A 571 -17.77 -2.69 39.94
CA GLU A 571 -18.29 -3.57 38.88
C GLU A 571 -17.93 -3.11 37.46
N ASP A 572 -17.97 -1.79 37.21
CA ASP A 572 -17.65 -1.18 35.91
C ASP A 572 -16.16 -1.29 35.51
N PHE A 573 -15.27 -1.53 36.46
CA PHE A 573 -13.83 -1.62 36.24
C PHE A 573 -13.30 -3.06 36.23
N ILE A 574 -14.15 -4.05 36.52
CA ILE A 574 -13.72 -5.45 36.58
C ILE A 574 -13.20 -5.92 35.22
N MET A 575 -13.86 -5.55 34.12
CA MET A 575 -13.37 -5.92 32.78
C MET A 575 -12.03 -5.26 32.45
N LYS A 576 -11.80 -4.01 32.85
CA LYS A 576 -10.50 -3.33 32.72
C LYS A 576 -9.39 -4.09 33.45
N LYS A 577 -9.65 -4.53 34.68
CA LYS A 577 -8.72 -5.38 35.43
C LYS A 577 -8.44 -6.69 34.72
N LEU A 578 -9.47 -7.41 34.26
CA LEU A 578 -9.32 -8.72 33.62
C LEU A 578 -8.55 -8.66 32.29
N MET A 579 -8.78 -7.62 31.49
CA MET A 579 -8.06 -7.41 30.23
C MET A 579 -6.56 -7.20 30.47
N LEU A 580 -6.18 -6.36 31.44
CA LEU A 580 -4.77 -6.16 31.80
C LEU A 580 -4.16 -7.41 32.47
N LEU A 581 -4.96 -8.13 33.28
CA LEU A 581 -4.53 -9.37 33.90
C LEU A 581 -4.21 -10.45 32.87
N SER A 582 -4.86 -10.45 31.70
CA SER A 582 -4.53 -11.42 30.63
C SER A 582 -3.10 -11.30 30.11
N LEU A 583 -2.44 -10.15 30.30
CA LEU A 583 -1.05 -9.92 29.87
C LEU A 583 -0.04 -10.61 30.79
N VAL A 584 -0.40 -10.78 32.07
CA VAL A 584 0.54 -11.19 33.14
C VAL A 584 0.13 -12.45 33.90
N ASP A 585 -1.16 -12.81 33.92
CA ASP A 585 -1.70 -13.96 34.65
C ASP A 585 -3.04 -14.45 34.07
N GLY A 586 -3.02 -14.90 32.81
CA GLY A 586 -4.24 -15.32 32.11
C GLY A 586 -5.04 -16.44 32.80
N LYS A 587 -4.37 -17.30 33.59
CA LYS A 587 -5.05 -18.40 34.34
C LYS A 587 -5.90 -17.88 35.49
N ALA A 588 -5.56 -16.73 36.07
CA ALA A 588 -6.34 -16.13 37.15
C ALA A 588 -7.73 -15.68 36.67
N ILE A 589 -7.91 -15.48 35.35
CA ILE A 589 -9.17 -15.02 34.75
C ILE A 589 -10.28 -16.07 34.90
N ASP A 590 -9.97 -17.35 34.71
CA ASP A 590 -10.96 -18.46 34.77
C ASP A 590 -11.65 -18.56 36.14
N GLY A 591 -10.99 -18.10 37.21
CA GLY A 591 -11.53 -18.08 38.57
C GLY A 591 -12.37 -16.84 38.90
N ILE A 592 -12.35 -15.80 38.05
CA ILE A 592 -13.03 -14.52 38.29
C ILE A 592 -14.23 -14.34 37.35
N LEU A 593 -14.07 -14.69 36.07
CA LEU A 593 -15.07 -14.45 35.05
C LEU A 593 -16.29 -15.37 35.21
N SER A 594 -17.49 -14.80 35.36
CA SER A 594 -18.73 -15.56 35.56
C SER A 594 -19.95 -14.79 35.07
N GLN A 595 -21.06 -15.48 34.77
CA GLN A 595 -22.30 -14.81 34.36
C GLN A 595 -22.83 -13.88 35.46
N SER A 596 -22.76 -14.30 36.72
CA SER A 596 -23.21 -13.50 37.87
C SER A 596 -22.43 -12.21 38.08
N LEU A 597 -21.19 -12.14 37.58
CA LEU A 597 -20.38 -10.92 37.55
C LEU A 597 -20.89 -9.96 36.48
N LEU A 598 -21.15 -10.46 35.28
CA LEU A 598 -21.63 -9.67 34.15
C LEU A 598 -23.02 -9.09 34.41
N ASP A 599 -23.90 -9.87 35.05
CA ASP A 599 -25.29 -9.45 35.36
C ASP A 599 -25.37 -8.22 36.26
N LYS A 600 -24.30 -7.91 37.01
CA LYS A 600 -24.21 -6.75 37.91
C LYS A 600 -23.82 -5.44 37.19
N ILE A 601 -23.25 -5.52 36.00
CA ILE A 601 -22.78 -4.34 35.27
C ILE A 601 -23.99 -3.58 34.71
N HIS A 602 -24.05 -2.28 34.96
CA HIS A 602 -25.09 -1.37 34.48
C HIS A 602 -24.46 -0.08 33.94
N PRO A 603 -25.05 0.58 32.92
CA PRO A 603 -26.28 0.22 32.19
C PRO A 603 -26.10 -0.91 31.15
N SER A 604 -27.19 -1.37 30.53
CA SER A 604 -27.23 -2.52 29.60
C SER A 604 -26.21 -2.44 28.45
N ILE A 605 -25.85 -1.24 28.01
CA ILE A 605 -24.82 -0.98 26.99
C ILE A 605 -23.39 -1.34 27.46
N GLU A 606 -23.04 -1.02 28.71
CA GLU A 606 -21.75 -1.41 29.29
C GLU A 606 -21.74 -2.91 29.60
N ARG A 607 -22.88 -3.47 30.04
CA ARG A 607 -23.03 -4.93 30.16
C ARG A 607 -22.81 -5.65 28.84
N PHE A 608 -23.37 -5.14 27.75
CA PHE A 608 -23.18 -5.72 26.42
C PHE A 608 -21.70 -5.73 26.02
N ARG A 609 -21.00 -4.60 26.17
CA ARG A 609 -19.56 -4.49 25.89
C ARG A 609 -18.73 -5.41 26.79
N ALA A 610 -19.05 -5.47 28.08
CA ALA A 610 -18.40 -6.37 29.04
C ALA A 610 -18.57 -7.84 28.65
N THR A 611 -19.77 -8.26 28.23
CA THR A 611 -20.05 -9.62 27.74
C THR A 611 -19.24 -9.94 26.47
N GLN A 612 -19.05 -8.98 25.56
CA GLN A 612 -18.20 -9.16 24.38
C GLN A 612 -16.72 -9.33 24.76
N LEU A 613 -16.21 -8.51 25.68
CA LEU A 613 -14.85 -8.63 26.22
C LEU A 613 -14.64 -9.96 26.97
N ALA A 614 -15.64 -10.40 27.73
CA ALA A 614 -15.64 -11.69 28.43
C ALA A 614 -15.51 -12.87 27.45
N ASN A 615 -16.21 -12.82 26.32
CA ASN A 615 -16.11 -13.82 25.26
C ASN A 615 -14.74 -13.81 24.56
N ILE A 616 -14.10 -12.65 24.40
CA ILE A 616 -12.72 -12.55 23.88
C ILE A 616 -11.76 -13.26 24.84
N LEU A 617 -11.87 -12.97 26.15
CA LEU A 617 -11.02 -13.56 27.18
C LEU A 617 -11.24 -15.07 27.35
N SER A 618 -12.47 -15.56 27.20
CA SER A 618 -12.77 -17.00 27.33
C SER A 618 -12.21 -17.86 26.19
N GLY A 619 -11.85 -17.24 25.06
CA GLY A 619 -11.28 -17.93 23.90
C GLY A 619 -12.25 -18.86 23.14
N SER A 620 -13.54 -18.87 23.52
CA SER A 620 -14.56 -19.72 22.87
C SER A 620 -15.03 -19.09 21.55
N ILE A 621 -14.86 -19.82 20.44
CA ILE A 621 -15.32 -19.39 19.10
C ILE A 621 -16.84 -19.16 19.07
N ARG A 622 -17.61 -19.94 19.84
CA ARG A 622 -19.08 -19.83 19.90
C ARG A 622 -19.57 -18.76 20.90
N GLY A 623 -18.66 -18.13 21.64
CA GLY A 623 -18.99 -17.32 22.82
C GLY A 623 -19.38 -18.20 24.00
N THR A 624 -18.86 -17.89 25.19
CA THR A 624 -19.25 -18.57 26.44
C THR A 624 -20.50 -17.94 27.04
N TYR A 625 -20.67 -16.63 26.85
CA TYR A 625 -21.75 -15.82 27.40
C TYR A 625 -22.64 -15.31 26.25
N SER A 626 -23.96 -15.47 26.37
CA SER A 626 -24.91 -15.07 25.32
C SER A 626 -24.98 -13.54 25.21
N VAL A 627 -25.10 -13.06 23.98
CA VAL A 627 -25.34 -11.64 23.66
C VAL A 627 -26.73 -11.39 23.09
N ASP A 628 -27.60 -12.40 23.05
CA ASP A 628 -28.89 -12.36 22.35
C ASP A 628 -29.83 -11.30 22.95
N GLU A 629 -29.74 -11.05 24.27
CA GLU A 629 -30.52 -10.03 24.97
C GLU A 629 -30.17 -8.58 24.56
N PHE A 630 -29.06 -8.38 23.84
CA PHE A 630 -28.57 -7.06 23.41
C PHE A 630 -28.73 -6.81 21.90
N THR A 631 -29.52 -7.63 21.20
CA THR A 631 -29.69 -7.51 19.73
C THR A 631 -30.05 -6.08 19.29
N ASP A 632 -30.91 -5.40 20.06
CA ASP A 632 -31.34 -4.03 19.81
C ASP A 632 -30.26 -2.96 20.09
N LEU A 633 -29.17 -3.33 20.77
CA LEU A 633 -28.02 -2.46 21.08
C LEU A 633 -26.83 -2.71 20.16
N SER A 634 -26.98 -3.49 19.10
CA SER A 634 -25.90 -3.92 18.18
C SER A 634 -25.03 -2.77 17.65
N GLN A 635 -25.63 -1.60 17.38
CA GLN A 635 -24.91 -0.39 16.95
C GLN A 635 -23.93 0.17 18.00
N HIS A 636 -24.11 -0.18 19.27
CA HIS A 636 -23.26 0.23 20.39
C HIS A 636 -22.26 -0.85 20.82
N SER A 637 -22.23 -1.97 20.09
CA SER A 637 -21.25 -3.03 20.29
C SER A 637 -19.83 -2.51 20.13
N ILE A 638 -18.89 -3.19 20.79
CA ILE A 638 -17.47 -2.86 20.73
C ILE A 638 -16.93 -2.96 19.29
N PHE A 639 -17.45 -3.92 18.51
CA PHE A 639 -17.05 -4.13 17.12
C PHE A 639 -17.63 -3.06 16.19
N SER A 640 -18.88 -2.64 16.38
CA SER A 640 -19.45 -1.52 15.60
C SER A 640 -18.72 -0.21 15.88
N LEU A 641 -18.34 0.04 17.13
CA LEU A 641 -17.52 1.21 17.47
C LEU A 641 -16.12 1.10 16.87
N ARG A 642 -15.45 -0.06 17.00
CA ARG A 642 -14.18 -0.31 16.34
C ARG A 642 -14.26 -0.01 14.84
N ASP A 643 -15.29 -0.53 14.16
CA ASP A 643 -15.47 -0.31 12.71
C ASP A 643 -15.70 1.16 12.39
N TRP A 644 -16.28 1.94 13.29
CA TRP A 644 -16.40 3.37 13.11
C TRP A 644 -15.04 4.10 13.30
N TYR A 645 -14.27 3.79 14.35
CA TYR A 645 -12.99 4.42 14.63
C TYR A 645 -11.90 4.04 13.61
N PHE A 646 -11.87 2.78 13.18
CA PHE A 646 -10.81 2.24 12.30
C PHE A 646 -11.28 1.94 10.87
N GLY A 647 -12.58 1.93 10.58
CA GLY A 647 -13.10 1.44 9.29
C GLY A 647 -12.75 2.31 8.09
N SER A 648 -12.57 3.62 8.27
CA SER A 648 -12.08 4.53 7.23
C SER A 648 -10.61 4.33 6.89
N LEU A 649 -9.87 3.56 7.69
CA LEU A 649 -8.42 3.38 7.55
C LEU A 649 -8.03 2.24 6.58
N ILE A 650 -9.00 1.57 5.92
CA ILE A 650 -8.74 0.51 4.92
C ILE A 650 -9.50 0.73 3.59
N GLN A 651 -8.71 0.77 2.51
CA GLN A 651 -8.95 0.17 1.18
C GLN A 651 -7.99 -1.08 1.08
N PRO A 652 -8.13 -2.01 0.12
CA PRO A 652 -7.90 -3.45 0.31
C PRO A 652 -6.47 -3.85 0.73
N LYS A 653 -6.38 -4.88 1.61
CA LYS A 653 -5.20 -5.60 2.15
C LYS A 653 -3.81 -5.18 1.62
N GLU A 654 -3.35 -3.99 1.97
CA GLU A 654 -1.95 -3.62 1.79
C GLU A 654 -1.09 -4.36 2.81
N ARG A 655 -0.01 -4.99 2.36
CA ARG A 655 0.95 -5.63 3.26
C ARG A 655 2.00 -4.59 3.66
N ILE A 656 2.24 -4.43 4.96
CA ILE A 656 3.34 -3.61 5.44
C ILE A 656 4.65 -4.36 5.22
N TYR A 657 5.62 -3.68 4.60
CA TYR A 657 6.97 -4.19 4.42
C TYR A 657 7.98 -3.34 5.21
N THR A 658 9.12 -3.94 5.56
CA THR A 658 10.24 -3.19 6.14
C THR A 658 10.81 -2.22 5.11
N TYR A 659 11.45 -1.13 5.56
CA TYR A 659 12.15 -0.19 4.67
C TYR A 659 13.09 -0.93 3.69
N GLY A 660 13.08 -0.50 2.43
CA GLY A 660 13.86 -1.08 1.33
C GLY A 660 13.16 -2.17 0.53
N ASN A 661 11.88 -2.44 0.78
CA ASN A 661 11.03 -3.28 -0.07
C ASN A 661 9.92 -2.42 -0.68
N GLU A 662 9.55 -2.67 -1.94
CA GLU A 662 8.49 -1.94 -2.64
C GLU A 662 7.16 -1.97 -1.87
N ALA A 663 6.60 -0.81 -1.54
CA ALA A 663 5.27 -0.66 -0.97
C ALA A 663 4.43 0.37 -1.75
N ASN A 664 3.11 0.21 -1.68
CA ASN A 664 2.13 1.20 -2.16
C ASN A 664 1.85 2.22 -1.06
N GLU A 665 1.63 3.48 -1.44
CA GLU A 665 1.31 4.56 -0.51
C GLU A 665 -0.20 4.73 -0.34
N ASP A 666 -0.68 4.65 0.90
CA ASP A 666 -1.57 5.65 1.50
C ASP A 666 -1.47 5.61 3.05
N LYS A 667 -0.54 6.40 3.61
CA LYS A 667 -0.20 6.39 5.06
C LYS A 667 -0.90 7.46 5.88
N ASN A 668 -1.70 8.33 5.28
CA ASN A 668 -2.10 9.56 5.94
C ASN A 668 -3.43 9.40 6.70
N ILE A 669 -3.31 9.27 8.01
CA ILE A 669 -4.40 9.52 8.97
C ILE A 669 -4.12 10.86 9.65
N ARG A 670 -5.17 11.65 9.92
CA ARG A 670 -5.02 12.85 10.75
C ARG A 670 -4.57 12.46 12.16
N VAL A 671 -3.69 13.25 12.75
CA VAL A 671 -3.16 12.99 14.10
C VAL A 671 -4.31 12.91 15.11
N GLU A 672 -5.31 13.78 15.00
CA GLU A 672 -6.49 13.76 15.88
C GLU A 672 -7.26 12.43 15.80
N ASP A 673 -7.51 11.93 14.59
CA ASP A 673 -8.20 10.66 14.38
C ASP A 673 -7.39 9.47 14.91
N ALA A 674 -6.06 9.52 14.76
CA ALA A 674 -5.16 8.52 15.33
C ALA A 674 -5.20 8.52 16.86
N VAL A 675 -5.20 9.71 17.50
CA VAL A 675 -5.33 9.84 18.96
C VAL A 675 -6.66 9.27 19.44
N ARG A 676 -7.75 9.54 18.72
CA ARG A 676 -9.07 8.98 19.01
C ARG A 676 -9.08 7.45 18.91
N CYS A 677 -8.40 6.88 17.90
CA CYS A 677 -8.21 5.42 17.81
C CYS A 677 -7.46 4.86 19.02
N LEU A 678 -6.38 5.51 19.45
CA LEU A 678 -5.59 5.09 20.62
C LEU A 678 -6.42 5.18 21.93
N ASN A 679 -7.14 6.29 22.13
CA ASN A 679 -8.00 6.48 23.29
C ASN A 679 -9.20 5.52 23.30
N PHE A 680 -9.75 5.15 22.15
CA PHE A 680 -10.75 4.09 22.06
C PHE A 680 -10.21 2.77 22.62
N MET A 681 -8.98 2.38 22.30
CA MET A 681 -8.35 1.15 22.82
C MET A 681 -8.13 1.22 24.33
N LEU A 682 -7.74 2.39 24.85
CA LEU A 682 -7.59 2.65 26.29
C LEU A 682 -8.92 2.65 27.04
N GLU A 683 -9.99 3.15 26.44
CA GLU A 683 -11.30 3.20 27.08
C GLU A 683 -12.00 1.85 27.06
N THR A 684 -11.82 1.07 25.99
CA THR A 684 -12.40 -0.27 25.80
C THR A 684 -11.49 -1.44 26.26
N PRO A 685 -10.49 -1.14 27.09
CA PRO A 685 -9.21 -1.87 27.26
C PRO A 685 -8.86 -2.93 26.21
N LEU A 686 -9.07 -2.66 24.92
CA LEU A 686 -8.76 -3.59 23.84
C LEU A 686 -7.28 -3.51 23.47
N MET A 687 -6.73 -4.63 22.99
CA MET A 687 -5.44 -4.68 22.30
C MET A 687 -5.69 -4.99 20.82
N PRO A 688 -4.82 -4.53 19.89
CA PRO A 688 -4.94 -4.86 18.47
C PRO A 688 -5.18 -6.36 18.22
N GLN A 689 -4.51 -7.22 19.00
CA GLN A 689 -4.72 -8.65 18.98
C GLN A 689 -4.63 -9.26 20.38
N ILE A 690 -5.54 -10.19 20.69
CA ILE A 690 -5.64 -10.87 21.99
C ILE A 690 -5.86 -12.36 21.72
N ASN A 691 -4.95 -13.21 22.20
CA ASN A 691 -4.99 -14.65 21.93
C ASN A 691 -5.09 -14.92 20.40
N MET A 692 -6.16 -15.60 19.96
CA MET A 692 -6.43 -15.84 18.53
C MET A 692 -7.24 -14.72 17.85
N TRP A 693 -7.72 -13.74 18.60
CA TRP A 693 -8.62 -12.70 18.09
C TRP A 693 -7.83 -11.51 17.54
N SER A 694 -7.91 -11.29 16.24
CA SER A 694 -7.48 -10.03 15.60
C SER A 694 -8.61 -9.03 15.77
N ILE A 695 -8.45 -8.07 16.68
CA ILE A 695 -9.47 -7.06 16.96
C ILE A 695 -9.40 -5.97 15.90
N VAL A 696 -8.21 -5.40 15.71
CA VAL A 696 -7.88 -4.40 14.69
C VAL A 696 -6.92 -5.05 13.70
N SER A 697 -7.03 -4.71 12.41
CA SER A 697 -6.06 -5.23 11.45
C SER A 697 -4.68 -4.60 11.70
N THR A 698 -3.63 -5.37 11.45
CA THR A 698 -2.24 -4.92 11.55
C THR A 698 -1.99 -3.61 10.77
N VAL A 699 -2.61 -3.46 9.61
CA VAL A 699 -2.46 -2.29 8.72
C VAL A 699 -3.09 -1.05 9.33
N GLN A 700 -4.33 -1.18 9.83
CA GLN A 700 -5.02 -0.10 10.55
C GLN A 700 -4.21 0.37 11.75
N TRP A 701 -3.71 -0.58 12.53
CA TRP A 701 -2.89 -0.27 13.69
C TRP A 701 -1.59 0.44 13.27
N TYR A 702 -0.91 -0.03 12.23
CA TYR A 702 0.30 0.61 11.74
C TYR A 702 0.08 2.07 11.32
N LYS A 703 -1.04 2.41 10.67
CA LYS A 703 -1.36 3.82 10.34
C LYS A 703 -1.45 4.70 11.59
N VAL A 704 -2.09 4.19 12.66
CA VAL A 704 -2.13 4.87 13.96
C VAL A 704 -0.74 5.02 14.56
N VAL A 705 0.08 3.95 14.54
CA VAL A 705 1.46 4.00 15.04
C VAL A 705 2.29 5.03 14.28
N HIS A 706 2.26 4.99 12.95
CA HIS A 706 3.05 5.88 12.10
C HIS A 706 2.70 7.37 12.32
N ALA A 707 1.45 7.69 12.63
CA ALA A 707 1.04 9.06 12.96
C ALA A 707 1.43 9.50 14.38
N LEU A 708 1.60 8.56 15.32
CA LEU A 708 1.67 8.87 16.75
C LEU A 708 3.00 8.53 17.43
N PHE A 709 3.88 7.74 16.81
CA PHE A 709 5.01 7.15 17.54
C PHE A 709 6.01 8.16 18.10
N GLU A 710 6.22 9.30 17.45
CA GLU A 710 7.09 10.37 17.98
C GLU A 710 6.42 11.13 19.13
N LYS A 711 5.09 11.28 19.10
CA LYS A 711 4.31 12.03 20.10
C LYS A 711 3.98 11.19 21.34
N TYR A 712 3.59 9.92 21.15
CA TYR A 712 3.19 8.98 22.19
C TYR A 712 3.93 7.64 22.07
N PRO A 713 5.25 7.60 22.29
CA PRO A 713 6.06 6.42 22.04
C PRO A 713 5.69 5.21 22.91
N TYR A 714 5.48 5.36 24.22
CA TYR A 714 5.18 4.18 25.07
C TYR A 714 3.82 3.53 24.74
N PRO A 715 2.70 4.27 24.63
CA PRO A 715 1.42 3.66 24.30
C PRO A 715 1.49 2.86 22.99
N VAL A 716 2.04 3.47 21.92
CA VAL A 716 2.08 2.79 20.63
C VAL A 716 3.04 1.59 20.64
N LEU A 717 4.17 1.67 21.35
CA LEU A 717 5.13 0.58 21.45
C LEU A 717 4.53 -0.60 22.21
N PHE A 718 3.85 -0.35 23.33
CA PHE A 718 3.15 -1.37 24.10
C PHE A 718 2.06 -2.05 23.28
N TYR A 719 1.14 -1.29 22.67
CA TYR A 719 0.06 -1.89 21.89
C TYR A 719 0.61 -2.64 20.66
N SER A 720 1.68 -2.13 20.04
CA SER A 720 2.37 -2.84 18.96
C SER A 720 2.95 -4.17 19.40
N SER A 721 3.41 -4.31 20.65
CA SER A 721 3.90 -5.59 21.19
C SER A 721 2.84 -6.70 21.23
N THR A 722 1.56 -6.38 21.00
CA THR A 722 0.46 -7.35 20.95
C THR A 722 0.12 -7.81 19.53
N VAL A 723 0.67 -7.18 18.49
CA VAL A 723 0.39 -7.45 17.07
C VAL A 723 1.19 -8.65 16.56
N ASN A 724 0.55 -9.58 15.84
CA ASN A 724 1.24 -10.77 15.32
C ASN A 724 1.54 -10.69 13.80
N ASP A 725 2.28 -9.65 13.38
CA ASP A 725 2.85 -9.57 12.03
C ASP A 725 4.32 -9.12 12.08
N SER A 726 5.23 -10.01 11.68
CA SER A 726 6.66 -9.76 11.84
C SER A 726 7.18 -8.61 10.98
N ASN A 727 6.59 -8.34 9.81
CA ASN A 727 7.02 -7.24 8.95
C ASN A 727 6.63 -5.90 9.55
N THR A 728 5.39 -5.79 10.05
CA THR A 728 4.88 -4.59 10.70
C THR A 728 5.64 -4.29 11.98
N LEU A 729 5.91 -5.30 12.82
CA LEU A 729 6.72 -5.12 14.03
C LEU A 729 8.13 -4.61 13.71
N LYS A 730 8.80 -5.20 12.71
CA LYS A 730 10.10 -4.71 12.25
C LYS A 730 9.99 -3.29 11.70
N ARG A 731 8.95 -2.99 10.94
CA ARG A 731 8.73 -1.65 10.40
C ARG A 731 8.56 -0.61 11.51
N ILE A 732 7.77 -0.92 12.53
CA ILE A 732 7.61 -0.06 13.71
C ILE A 732 8.94 0.09 14.46
N GLY A 733 9.68 -0.99 14.67
CA GLY A 733 11.01 -0.93 15.27
C GLY A 733 12.00 -0.07 14.47
N GLN A 734 11.88 -0.06 13.13
CA GLN A 734 12.63 0.82 12.24
C GLN A 734 12.19 2.27 12.35
N ASP A 735 10.89 2.56 12.39
CA ASP A 735 10.38 3.93 12.56
C ASP A 735 10.91 4.53 13.88
N PHE A 736 10.91 3.76 14.98
CA PHE A 736 11.56 4.16 16.23
C PHE A 736 13.07 4.37 16.07
N ALA A 737 13.78 3.41 15.48
CA ALA A 737 15.23 3.50 15.30
C ALA A 737 15.65 4.69 14.41
N TYR A 738 14.82 5.08 13.45
CA TYR A 738 15.12 6.10 12.44
C TYR A 738 14.59 7.49 12.81
N SER A 739 13.91 7.64 13.94
CA SER A 739 13.41 8.94 14.40
C SER A 739 14.48 9.73 15.14
N GLU A 740 14.76 10.92 14.62
CA GLU A 740 15.62 11.91 15.27
C GLU A 740 15.00 12.42 16.59
N VAL A 741 13.67 12.48 16.67
CA VAL A 741 12.95 12.93 17.87
C VAL A 741 13.11 11.95 19.03
N LEU A 742 13.09 10.65 18.73
CA LEU A 742 13.14 9.61 19.76
C LEU A 742 14.55 9.13 20.11
N HIS A 743 15.58 9.51 19.33
CA HIS A 743 16.93 8.95 19.41
C HIS A 743 17.51 8.92 20.83
N ASP A 744 17.46 10.06 21.54
CA ASP A 744 17.99 10.19 22.90
C ASP A 744 17.26 9.32 23.94
N ARG A 745 16.01 8.96 23.65
CA ARG A 745 15.14 8.15 24.53
C ARG A 745 15.14 6.66 24.18
N LEU A 746 15.64 6.27 23.01
CA LEU A 746 15.72 4.87 22.58
C LEU A 746 16.41 3.93 23.59
N PRO A 747 17.53 4.32 24.26
CA PRO A 747 18.16 3.46 25.24
C PRO A 747 17.22 3.07 26.40
N GLU A 748 16.32 3.96 26.80
CA GLU A 748 15.36 3.69 27.89
C GLU A 748 14.37 2.59 27.51
N PHE A 749 13.73 2.72 26.33
CA PHE A 749 12.77 1.72 25.83
C PHE A 749 13.43 0.35 25.67
N VAL A 750 14.63 0.32 25.08
CA VAL A 750 15.39 -0.93 24.85
C VAL A 750 15.72 -1.61 26.17
N VAL A 751 16.19 -0.87 27.17
CA VAL A 751 16.54 -1.43 28.49
C VAL A 751 15.30 -1.98 29.21
N GLN A 752 14.17 -1.27 29.19
CA GLN A 752 12.91 -1.75 29.79
C GLN A 752 12.43 -3.05 29.13
N MET A 753 12.44 -3.12 27.80
CA MET A 753 12.06 -4.32 27.05
C MET A 753 12.99 -5.51 27.33
N PHE A 754 14.31 -5.27 27.43
CA PHE A 754 15.26 -6.32 27.82
C PHE A 754 15.05 -6.81 29.24
N HIS A 755 14.79 -5.91 30.20
CA HIS A 755 14.48 -6.30 31.57
C HIS A 755 13.24 -7.20 31.62
N LEU A 756 12.20 -6.87 30.87
CA LEU A 756 10.99 -7.68 30.79
C LEU A 756 11.30 -9.10 30.28
N ILE A 757 11.94 -9.25 29.12
CA ILE A 757 12.20 -10.58 28.55
C ILE A 757 13.20 -11.43 29.35
N MET A 758 13.98 -10.81 30.25
CA MET A 758 14.98 -11.47 31.11
C MET A 758 14.46 -11.82 32.51
N ASP A 759 13.22 -11.45 32.84
CA ASP A 759 12.63 -11.76 34.13
C ASP A 759 11.99 -13.16 34.14
N GLU A 760 12.75 -14.17 34.59
CA GLU A 760 12.27 -15.55 34.71
C GLU A 760 11.14 -15.72 35.74
N LYS A 761 10.93 -14.74 36.64
CA LYS A 761 9.90 -14.82 37.68
C LYS A 761 8.53 -14.37 37.18
N GLN A 762 8.45 -13.73 36.02
CA GLN A 762 7.21 -13.18 35.48
C GLN A 762 6.82 -13.94 34.20
N PRO A 763 5.69 -14.66 34.20
CA PRO A 763 5.24 -15.36 33.00
C PRO A 763 4.75 -14.34 31.96
N ILE A 764 5.52 -14.14 30.90
CA ILE A 764 5.10 -13.40 29.72
C ILE A 764 4.50 -14.39 28.72
N LEU A 765 3.41 -14.00 28.06
CA LEU A 765 2.85 -14.80 26.97
C LEU A 765 3.88 -14.94 25.84
N TYR A 766 3.97 -16.14 25.25
CA TYR A 766 4.91 -16.44 24.17
C TYR A 766 4.90 -15.39 23.05
N TRP A 767 3.71 -14.96 22.61
CA TRP A 767 3.57 -13.97 21.54
C TRP A 767 4.10 -12.59 21.94
N THR A 768 3.81 -12.12 23.16
CA THR A 768 4.37 -10.85 23.65
C THR A 768 5.90 -10.90 23.73
N PHE A 769 6.47 -12.00 24.25
CA PHE A 769 7.92 -12.23 24.23
C PHE A 769 8.48 -12.19 22.80
N HIS A 770 7.83 -12.89 21.87
CA HIS A 770 8.23 -12.94 20.47
C HIS A 770 8.21 -11.54 19.83
N ASN A 771 7.14 -10.78 20.03
CA ASN A 771 6.95 -9.48 19.40
C ASN A 771 7.95 -8.44 19.93
N ILE A 772 8.22 -8.45 21.24
CA ILE A 772 9.25 -7.62 21.86
C ILE A 772 10.64 -7.92 21.26
N CYS A 773 10.99 -9.19 21.08
CA CYS A 773 12.27 -9.55 20.46
C CYS A 773 12.40 -9.02 19.02
N LEU A 774 11.31 -9.01 18.25
CA LEU A 774 11.31 -8.47 16.88
C LEU A 774 11.49 -6.95 16.84
N LEU A 775 10.84 -6.21 17.74
CA LEU A 775 11.03 -4.76 17.89
C LEU A 775 12.48 -4.45 18.28
N LEU A 776 13.02 -5.19 19.26
CA LEU A 776 14.42 -5.05 19.71
C LEU A 776 15.42 -5.31 18.58
N CYS A 777 15.17 -6.26 17.67
CA CYS A 777 16.07 -6.53 16.53
C CYS A 777 16.38 -5.29 15.68
N GLU A 778 15.43 -4.35 15.58
CA GLU A 778 15.58 -3.13 14.80
C GLU A 778 16.04 -1.95 15.68
N MET A 779 15.45 -1.78 16.88
CA MET A 779 15.78 -0.67 17.77
C MET A 779 17.24 -0.66 18.26
N ILE A 780 17.82 -1.83 18.54
CA ILE A 780 19.22 -1.92 19.02
C ILE A 780 20.24 -1.43 17.98
N LYS A 781 19.85 -1.32 16.69
CA LYS A 781 20.72 -0.78 15.64
C LYS A 781 21.00 0.71 15.83
N ALA A 782 20.13 1.43 16.55
CA ALA A 782 20.27 2.86 16.86
C ALA A 782 20.64 3.13 18.33
N VAL A 783 20.87 2.08 19.16
CA VAL A 783 21.21 2.23 20.58
C VAL A 783 22.63 1.73 20.85
N PRO A 784 23.48 2.50 21.55
CA PRO A 784 24.85 2.08 21.85
C PRO A 784 24.91 0.71 22.56
N PRO A 785 25.83 -0.19 22.19
CA PRO A 785 25.89 -1.56 22.75
C PRO A 785 26.11 -1.62 24.25
N SER A 786 26.67 -0.57 24.86
CA SER A 786 26.85 -0.46 26.32
C SER A 786 25.55 -0.60 27.13
N TYR A 787 24.39 -0.33 26.52
CA TYR A 787 23.09 -0.46 27.17
C TYR A 787 22.52 -1.89 27.12
N TRP A 788 22.96 -2.73 26.18
CA TRP A 788 22.30 -4.02 25.93
C TRP A 788 23.22 -5.25 25.77
N ASP A 789 24.53 -5.08 25.61
CA ASP A 789 25.47 -6.20 25.43
C ASP A 789 25.41 -7.24 26.55
N THR A 790 25.19 -6.79 27.79
CA THR A 790 25.06 -7.67 28.96
C THR A 790 23.83 -8.55 28.87
N PHE A 791 22.72 -8.04 28.34
CA PHE A 791 21.50 -8.81 28.12
C PHE A 791 21.69 -9.85 27.01
N ILE A 792 22.33 -9.49 25.89
CA ILE A 792 22.62 -10.47 24.81
C ILE A 792 23.56 -11.57 25.30
N LEU A 793 24.58 -11.24 26.11
CA LEU A 793 25.46 -12.23 26.70
C LEU A 793 24.72 -13.20 27.64
N LYS A 794 23.79 -12.66 28.45
CA LYS A 794 22.95 -13.47 29.33
C LYS A 794 22.03 -14.39 28.51
N LEU A 795 21.33 -13.84 27.52
CA LEU A 795 20.47 -14.57 26.60
C LEU A 795 21.22 -15.70 25.87
N TRP A 796 22.46 -15.43 25.44
CA TRP A 796 23.35 -16.43 24.85
C TRP A 796 23.63 -17.59 25.81
N LYS A 797 24.10 -17.29 27.02
CA LYS A 797 24.57 -18.31 27.98
C LYS A 797 23.43 -19.11 28.63
N GLU A 798 22.35 -18.43 29.01
CA GLU A 798 21.30 -19.00 29.85
C GLU A 798 20.15 -19.59 29.04
N HIS A 799 19.83 -19.02 27.87
CA HIS A 799 18.68 -19.47 27.06
C HIS A 799 19.09 -20.14 25.76
N TYR A 800 20.03 -19.57 24.99
CA TYR A 800 20.32 -20.03 23.64
C TYR A 800 21.26 -21.24 23.60
N LEU A 801 22.43 -21.16 24.25
CA LEU A 801 23.44 -22.22 24.24
C LEU A 801 22.94 -23.56 24.81
N PRO A 802 22.16 -23.62 25.92
CA PRO A 802 21.67 -24.89 26.46
C PRO A 802 20.75 -25.69 25.54
N GLN A 803 20.11 -25.03 24.56
CA GLN A 803 19.18 -25.65 23.61
C GLN A 803 19.66 -25.57 22.15
N PHE A 804 20.97 -25.38 21.95
CA PHE A 804 21.60 -25.17 20.64
C PHE A 804 21.31 -26.28 19.61
N ASP A 805 21.12 -27.52 20.07
CA ASP A 805 20.76 -28.68 19.24
C ASP A 805 19.36 -28.53 18.61
N LYS A 806 18.43 -27.88 19.30
CA LYS A 806 17.03 -27.66 18.90
C LYS A 806 16.79 -26.35 18.15
N THR A 807 17.83 -25.54 17.96
CA THR A 807 17.67 -24.21 17.37
C THR A 807 17.42 -24.26 15.85
N HIS A 808 16.62 -23.30 15.39
CA HIS A 808 16.29 -23.03 14.00
C HIS A 808 16.44 -21.53 13.67
N LYS A 809 16.70 -21.20 12.40
CA LYS A 809 16.83 -19.80 11.95
C LYS A 809 15.54 -18.97 12.11
N SER A 810 14.39 -19.63 12.25
CA SER A 810 13.11 -18.98 12.50
C SER A 810 12.94 -18.48 13.94
N ASP A 811 13.73 -18.99 14.88
CA ASP A 811 13.69 -18.63 16.31
C ASP A 811 13.96 -17.13 16.48
N VAL A 812 13.15 -16.49 17.33
CA VAL A 812 13.23 -15.06 17.58
C VAL A 812 14.43 -14.69 18.46
N ILE A 813 14.83 -15.57 19.37
CA ILE A 813 16.03 -15.39 20.20
C ILE A 813 17.27 -15.44 19.31
N TYR A 814 17.31 -16.38 18.36
CA TYR A 814 18.36 -16.45 17.35
C TYR A 814 18.49 -15.13 16.58
N LYS A 815 17.38 -14.60 16.06
CA LYS A 815 17.36 -13.34 15.30
C LYS A 815 17.85 -12.16 16.14
N LEU A 816 17.42 -12.06 17.40
CA LEU A 816 17.84 -11.01 18.32
C LEU A 816 19.34 -11.11 18.64
N ILE A 817 19.87 -12.32 18.84
CA ILE A 817 21.30 -12.54 19.02
C ILE A 817 22.07 -12.12 17.77
N CYS A 818 21.64 -12.52 16.57
CA CYS A 818 22.30 -12.09 15.33
C CYS A 818 22.31 -10.56 15.17
N ALA A 819 21.20 -9.88 15.46
CA ALA A 819 21.12 -8.42 15.45
C ALA A 819 22.03 -7.78 16.51
N GLY A 820 22.13 -8.39 17.71
CA GLY A 820 23.07 -7.95 18.74
C GLY A 820 24.53 -8.13 18.30
N LEU A 821 24.87 -9.27 17.69
CA LEU A 821 26.23 -9.56 17.22
C LEU A 821 26.67 -8.67 16.06
N SER A 822 25.73 -8.23 15.21
CA SER A 822 26.02 -7.26 14.14
C SER A 822 26.29 -5.86 14.66
N CYS A 823 25.77 -5.52 15.83
CA CYS A 823 25.91 -4.18 16.40
C CYS A 823 27.00 -4.09 17.49
N THR A 824 27.30 -5.21 18.17
CA THR A 824 28.12 -5.22 19.38
C THR A 824 29.56 -4.77 19.12
N MET A 825 30.09 -4.02 20.10
CA MET A 825 31.52 -3.71 20.19
C MET A 825 32.21 -4.44 21.36
N ASN A 826 31.54 -5.41 21.97
CA ASN A 826 32.06 -6.14 23.11
C ASN A 826 32.90 -7.36 22.68
N GLU A 827 34.21 -7.24 22.87
CA GLU A 827 35.19 -8.29 22.54
C GLU A 827 35.01 -9.57 23.38
N GLU A 828 34.51 -9.47 24.62
CA GLU A 828 34.26 -10.63 25.48
C GLU A 828 33.06 -11.44 24.99
N LEU A 829 31.97 -10.76 24.61
CA LEU A 829 30.80 -11.38 23.99
C LEU A 829 31.21 -12.11 22.70
N ALA A 830 31.92 -11.42 21.80
CA ALA A 830 32.40 -12.01 20.56
C ALA A 830 33.28 -13.25 20.80
N ALA A 831 34.25 -13.16 21.70
CA ALA A 831 35.13 -14.29 22.02
C ALA A 831 34.38 -15.47 22.65
N THR A 832 33.37 -15.19 23.48
CA THR A 832 32.52 -16.22 24.11
C THR A 832 31.74 -16.99 23.04
N VAL A 833 31.03 -16.29 22.16
CA VAL A 833 30.23 -16.90 21.09
C VAL A 833 31.11 -17.74 20.17
N ILE A 834 32.29 -17.24 19.76
CA ILE A 834 33.21 -18.02 18.91
C ILE A 834 33.68 -19.29 19.63
N ASN A 835 34.13 -19.19 20.88
CA ASN A 835 34.61 -20.32 21.66
C ASN A 835 33.53 -21.41 21.82
N ASP A 836 32.31 -21.00 22.17
CA ASP A 836 31.20 -21.92 22.39
C ASP A 836 30.78 -22.59 21.09
N CYS A 837 30.63 -21.83 20.01
CA CYS A 837 30.29 -22.35 18.69
C CYS A 837 31.30 -23.39 18.19
N LEU A 838 32.61 -23.12 18.30
CA LEU A 838 33.65 -24.06 17.86
C LEU A 838 33.62 -25.39 18.63
N LYS A 839 33.17 -25.37 19.89
CA LYS A 839 33.04 -26.58 20.72
C LYS A 839 31.81 -27.41 20.35
N VAL A 840 30.67 -26.77 20.11
CA VAL A 840 29.38 -27.47 19.92
C VAL A 840 29.10 -27.86 18.47
N VAL A 841 29.64 -27.15 17.48
CA VAL A 841 29.24 -27.30 16.06
C VAL A 841 29.46 -28.71 15.51
N ARG A 842 30.55 -29.37 15.91
CA ARG A 842 30.87 -30.73 15.45
C ARG A 842 29.94 -31.78 16.07
N VAL A 843 29.52 -31.56 17.31
CA VAL A 843 28.63 -32.48 18.04
C VAL A 843 27.21 -32.37 17.50
N ASN A 844 26.74 -31.14 17.28
CA ASN A 844 25.33 -30.89 16.94
C ASN A 844 25.09 -30.83 15.41
N GLY A 845 26.14 -30.71 14.59
CA GLY A 845 26.04 -30.70 13.13
C GLY A 845 25.47 -29.41 12.50
N LYS A 846 25.19 -28.37 13.31
CA LYS A 846 24.56 -27.10 12.91
C LYS A 846 25.55 -26.08 12.32
N TYR A 847 26.26 -26.46 11.26
CA TYR A 847 27.28 -25.61 10.62
C TYR A 847 26.71 -24.32 10.04
N ASP A 848 25.50 -24.37 9.49
CA ASP A 848 24.78 -23.24 8.90
C ASP A 848 24.46 -22.16 9.94
N ILE A 849 24.02 -22.54 11.14
CA ILE A 849 23.76 -21.61 12.24
C ILE A 849 25.06 -20.95 12.72
N VAL A 850 26.13 -21.73 12.89
CA VAL A 850 27.42 -21.19 13.34
C VAL A 850 28.05 -20.27 12.29
N GLN A 851 27.90 -20.61 11.01
CA GLN A 851 28.32 -19.76 9.91
C GLN A 851 27.63 -18.40 9.98
N ASP A 852 26.30 -18.36 10.13
CA ASP A 852 25.55 -17.12 10.26
C ASP A 852 26.00 -16.31 11.49
N LEU A 853 26.14 -16.95 12.66
CA LEU A 853 26.63 -16.28 13.88
C LEU A 853 28.02 -15.66 13.66
N PHE A 854 28.92 -16.38 12.98
CA PHE A 854 30.25 -15.84 12.64
C PHE A 854 30.17 -14.73 11.60
N TYR A 855 29.25 -14.81 10.64
CA TYR A 855 29.03 -13.77 9.65
C TYR A 855 28.64 -12.45 10.33
N TYR A 856 27.65 -12.48 11.24
CA TYR A 856 27.17 -11.28 11.94
C TYR A 856 28.16 -10.70 12.95
N LEU A 857 29.16 -11.44 13.44
CA LEU A 857 30.12 -10.92 14.42
C LEU A 857 31.00 -9.78 13.87
N ARG A 858 30.71 -8.54 14.30
CA ARG A 858 31.41 -7.31 13.87
C ARG A 858 32.89 -7.27 14.26
N ILE A 859 33.23 -7.44 15.55
CA ILE A 859 34.64 -7.39 16.03
C ILE A 859 35.30 -8.78 16.15
N LYS A 860 35.00 -9.71 15.24
CA LYS A 860 35.72 -11.00 15.21
C LYS A 860 37.19 -10.87 14.81
N HIS A 861 37.70 -9.67 14.54
CA HIS A 861 39.05 -9.39 14.03
C HIS A 861 40.01 -8.81 15.09
N SER A 862 39.53 -8.49 16.29
CA SER A 862 40.35 -7.90 17.34
C SER A 862 41.49 -8.83 17.79
N ARG A 863 42.64 -8.22 18.13
CA ARG A 863 43.78 -8.93 18.73
C ARG A 863 43.41 -9.59 20.06
N LYS A 864 42.54 -8.97 20.87
CA LYS A 864 42.09 -9.54 22.15
C LYS A 864 41.22 -10.77 21.91
N VAL A 865 40.30 -10.71 20.96
CA VAL A 865 39.49 -11.86 20.54
C VAL A 865 40.39 -13.00 20.03
N SER A 866 41.34 -12.71 19.14
CA SER A 866 42.31 -13.70 18.66
C SER A 866 43.10 -14.37 19.79
N ALA A 867 43.50 -13.60 20.81
CA ALA A 867 44.21 -14.14 21.97
C ALA A 867 43.32 -15.09 22.80
N THR A 868 42.08 -14.69 23.09
CA THR A 868 41.13 -15.45 23.90
C THR A 868 40.67 -16.76 23.23
N VAL A 869 40.45 -16.76 21.92
CA VAL A 869 39.92 -17.92 21.17
C VAL A 869 41.04 -18.86 20.67
N ARG A 870 42.32 -18.48 20.84
CA ARG A 870 43.47 -19.19 20.27
C ARG A 870 43.50 -20.70 20.54
N LEU A 871 43.21 -21.11 21.78
CA LEU A 871 43.25 -22.52 22.17
C LEU A 871 42.12 -23.31 21.50
N ALA A 872 40.89 -22.81 21.54
CA ALA A 872 39.74 -23.44 20.90
C ALA A 872 39.93 -23.56 19.38
N LEU A 873 40.45 -22.52 18.73
CA LEU A 873 40.80 -22.56 17.30
C LEU A 873 41.87 -23.61 16.98
N THR A 874 42.91 -23.69 17.81
CA THR A 874 43.99 -24.68 17.60
C THR A 874 43.46 -26.11 17.74
N GLU A 875 42.61 -26.35 18.72
CA GLU A 875 41.94 -27.64 18.90
C GLU A 875 41.05 -27.97 17.70
N PHE A 876 40.20 -27.03 17.28
CA PHE A 876 39.32 -27.21 16.11
C PHE A 876 40.11 -27.52 14.83
N ILE A 877 41.19 -26.78 14.56
CA ILE A 877 42.06 -26.98 13.38
C ILE A 877 42.71 -28.37 13.39
N SER A 878 43.11 -28.87 14.57
CA SER A 878 43.74 -30.19 14.69
C SER A 878 42.81 -31.33 14.23
N LYS A 879 41.50 -31.12 14.35
CA LYS A 879 40.40 -32.07 14.08
C LYS A 879 39.71 -31.85 12.74
N ILE A 880 40.25 -31.02 11.84
CA ILE A 880 39.66 -30.81 10.50
C ILE A 880 39.58 -32.13 9.75
N ASP A 881 38.35 -32.46 9.34
CA ASP A 881 37.98 -33.68 8.62
C ASP A 881 36.80 -33.49 7.64
N ASN A 882 36.22 -32.28 7.57
CA ASN A 882 35.07 -31.96 6.71
C ASN A 882 35.32 -30.67 5.89
N GLY A 883 34.79 -30.60 4.67
CA GLY A 883 34.80 -29.39 3.84
C GLY A 883 34.10 -28.18 4.50
N LYS A 884 33.05 -28.40 5.30
CA LYS A 884 32.33 -27.32 6.03
C LYS A 884 33.21 -26.59 7.07
N ASP A 885 34.27 -27.22 7.55
CA ASP A 885 35.22 -26.59 8.48
C ASP A 885 35.93 -25.39 7.85
N PHE A 886 36.19 -25.46 6.55
CA PHE A 886 36.86 -24.39 5.81
C PHE A 886 35.97 -23.15 5.65
N ILE A 887 34.66 -23.34 5.64
CA ILE A 887 33.67 -22.25 5.57
C ILE A 887 33.67 -21.47 6.89
N LEU A 888 33.65 -22.18 8.01
CA LEU A 888 33.72 -21.56 9.34
C LEU A 888 35.06 -20.85 9.55
N LEU A 889 36.17 -21.50 9.20
CA LEU A 889 37.50 -20.88 9.30
C LEU A 889 37.66 -19.71 8.34
N GLY A 890 37.01 -19.77 7.16
CA GLY A 890 36.94 -18.64 6.22
C GLY A 890 36.30 -17.41 6.86
N ASN A 891 35.26 -17.56 7.67
CA ASN A 891 34.64 -16.45 8.40
C ASN A 891 35.52 -15.89 9.53
N LEU A 892 36.49 -16.65 10.03
CA LEU A 892 37.40 -16.27 11.11
C LEU A 892 38.83 -15.94 10.62
N TYR A 893 39.03 -15.78 9.31
CA TYR A 893 40.37 -15.72 8.71
C TYR A 893 41.29 -14.65 9.30
N ARG A 894 40.78 -13.47 9.71
CA ARG A 894 41.63 -12.39 10.24
C ARG A 894 42.19 -12.65 11.63
N ILE A 895 41.66 -13.61 12.41
CA ILE A 895 42.19 -13.97 13.74
C ILE A 895 43.02 -15.25 13.77
N ILE A 896 43.15 -15.92 12.62
CA ILE A 896 43.99 -17.10 12.44
C ILE A 896 45.44 -16.65 12.29
N ASN A 897 46.31 -17.12 13.17
CA ASN A 897 47.72 -16.76 13.13
C ASN A 897 48.51 -17.56 12.08
N LYS A 898 49.75 -17.14 11.78
CA LYS A 898 50.61 -17.77 10.76
C LYS A 898 50.87 -19.27 11.00
N SER A 899 50.95 -19.73 12.26
CA SER A 899 51.19 -21.15 12.56
C SER A 899 49.95 -22.00 12.31
N GLN A 900 48.77 -21.49 12.69
CA GLN A 900 47.47 -22.11 12.46
C GLN A 900 47.16 -22.15 10.96
N TYR A 901 47.44 -21.07 10.23
CA TYR A 901 47.30 -21.02 8.78
C TYR A 901 48.06 -22.16 8.08
N LYS A 902 49.34 -22.36 8.46
CA LYS A 902 50.16 -23.47 7.94
C LYS A 902 49.62 -24.84 8.36
N ALA A 903 49.06 -24.96 9.56
CA ALA A 903 48.45 -26.21 10.02
C ALA A 903 47.21 -26.58 9.20
N ILE A 904 46.37 -25.59 8.85
CA ILE A 904 45.20 -25.78 7.97
C ILE A 904 45.67 -26.24 6.58
N ALA A 905 46.65 -25.56 5.98
CA ALA A 905 47.16 -25.91 4.65
C ALA A 905 47.68 -27.36 4.56
N LYS A 906 48.32 -27.87 5.63
CA LYS A 906 48.80 -29.26 5.69
C LYS A 906 47.70 -30.32 5.70
N LYS A 907 46.46 -29.98 6.08
CA LYS A 907 45.32 -30.91 6.12
C LYS A 907 44.63 -31.07 4.77
N ILE A 908 44.72 -30.06 3.90
CA ILE A 908 44.04 -29.99 2.59
C ILE A 908 44.28 -31.23 1.71
N PRO A 909 45.53 -31.74 1.53
CA PRO A 909 45.77 -32.88 0.65
C PRO A 909 45.00 -34.15 1.02
N ALA A 910 44.92 -34.46 2.32
CA ALA A 910 44.23 -35.65 2.80
C ALA A 910 42.71 -35.53 2.60
N LEU A 911 42.17 -34.34 2.84
CA LEU A 911 40.75 -34.05 2.73
C LEU A 911 40.26 -34.11 1.26
N ILE A 912 40.98 -33.46 0.34
CA ILE A 912 40.63 -33.49 -1.09
C ILE A 912 40.64 -34.92 -1.62
N SER A 913 41.57 -35.74 -1.15
CA SER A 913 41.65 -37.15 -1.55
C SER A 913 40.46 -37.98 -1.06
N SER A 914 39.83 -37.61 0.07
CA SER A 914 38.70 -38.34 0.64
C SER A 914 37.33 -37.81 0.24
N LEU A 915 37.18 -36.48 0.12
CA LEU A 915 35.89 -35.80 -0.04
C LEU A 915 35.72 -35.05 -1.37
N GLY A 916 36.81 -34.85 -2.13
CA GLY A 916 36.79 -34.01 -3.32
C GLY A 916 36.67 -32.51 -3.02
N ILE A 917 36.22 -31.74 -4.02
CA ILE A 917 35.95 -30.30 -3.91
C ILE A 917 34.43 -30.09 -4.01
N THR A 918 33.90 -29.18 -3.19
CA THR A 918 32.49 -28.73 -3.25
C THR A 918 32.43 -27.23 -3.51
N THR A 919 31.34 -26.75 -4.11
CA THR A 919 31.08 -25.31 -4.33
C THR A 919 31.22 -24.49 -3.04
N SER A 920 30.66 -25.01 -1.94
CA SER A 920 30.70 -24.34 -0.63
C SER A 920 32.09 -24.24 0.02
N SER A 921 33.05 -25.12 -0.29
CA SER A 921 34.36 -25.16 0.41
C SER A 921 35.53 -24.58 -0.40
N VAL A 922 35.33 -24.33 -1.70
CA VAL A 922 36.38 -24.00 -2.67
C VAL A 922 37.17 -22.74 -2.30
N ASN A 923 36.49 -21.67 -1.90
CA ASN A 923 37.11 -20.39 -1.55
C ASN A 923 38.07 -20.55 -0.36
N GLY A 924 37.64 -21.28 0.68
CA GLY A 924 38.47 -21.57 1.85
C GLY A 924 39.66 -22.46 1.50
N LEU A 925 39.45 -23.52 0.72
CA LEU A 925 40.53 -24.43 0.29
C LEU A 925 41.62 -23.67 -0.49
N ILE A 926 41.24 -22.88 -1.48
CA ILE A 926 42.17 -22.09 -2.29
C ILE A 926 42.91 -21.07 -1.40
N TYR A 927 42.18 -20.35 -0.55
CA TYR A 927 42.75 -19.33 0.33
C TYR A 927 43.86 -19.93 1.21
N TYR A 928 43.60 -21.00 1.96
CA TYR A 928 44.61 -21.60 2.84
C TYR A 928 45.72 -22.33 2.10
N ALA A 929 45.43 -22.93 0.94
CA ALA A 929 46.43 -23.63 0.16
C ALA A 929 47.55 -22.73 -0.37
N LYS A 930 47.33 -21.41 -0.55
CA LYS A 930 48.35 -20.46 -1.05
C LYS A 930 49.70 -20.53 -0.33
N SER A 931 49.69 -20.86 0.96
CA SER A 931 50.91 -20.90 1.78
C SER A 931 51.74 -22.19 1.63
N ASP A 932 51.19 -23.22 0.99
CA ASP A 932 51.83 -24.51 0.80
C ASP A 932 51.74 -24.93 -0.68
N LYS A 933 52.88 -24.92 -1.37
CA LYS A 933 52.95 -25.21 -2.81
C LYS A 933 52.36 -26.57 -3.17
N LYS A 934 52.51 -27.57 -2.30
CA LYS A 934 52.00 -28.93 -2.55
C LYS A 934 50.49 -28.97 -2.41
N ALA A 935 49.94 -28.36 -1.36
CA ALA A 935 48.49 -28.23 -1.18
C ALA A 935 47.86 -27.44 -2.33
N PHE A 936 48.48 -26.32 -2.74
CA PHE A 936 47.99 -25.47 -3.83
C PHE A 936 47.91 -26.22 -5.17
N ALA A 937 48.97 -26.97 -5.52
CA ALA A 937 48.97 -27.78 -6.74
C ALA A 937 47.90 -28.88 -6.71
N ILE A 938 47.63 -29.47 -5.54
CA ILE A 938 46.58 -30.49 -5.37
C ILE A 938 45.19 -29.87 -5.56
N VAL A 939 44.93 -28.69 -4.98
CA VAL A 939 43.67 -27.96 -5.18
C VAL A 939 43.45 -27.66 -6.66
N LYS A 940 44.46 -27.09 -7.34
CA LYS A 940 44.36 -26.75 -8.77
C LYS A 940 44.07 -27.98 -9.63
N LYS A 941 44.79 -29.08 -9.39
CA LYS A 941 44.56 -30.37 -10.09
C LYS A 941 43.18 -30.95 -9.81
N ALA A 942 42.66 -30.80 -8.59
CA ALA A 942 41.33 -31.27 -8.24
C ALA A 942 40.23 -30.40 -8.88
N LEU A 943 40.42 -29.07 -8.99
CA LEU A 943 39.52 -28.17 -9.70
C LEU A 943 39.39 -28.56 -11.17
N LEU A 944 40.52 -28.71 -11.87
CA LEU A 944 40.55 -29.13 -13.27
C LEU A 944 39.86 -30.49 -13.52
N LYS A 945 39.79 -31.35 -12.50
CA LYS A 945 39.10 -32.65 -12.56
C LYS A 945 37.66 -32.62 -12.06
N SER A 946 37.22 -31.53 -11.44
CA SER A 946 35.88 -31.41 -10.86
C SER A 946 34.82 -31.46 -11.95
N GLY A 947 33.70 -32.13 -11.66
CA GLY A 947 32.48 -32.04 -12.46
C GLY A 947 31.74 -30.71 -12.24
N LEU A 948 32.01 -30.02 -11.12
CA LEU A 948 31.36 -28.75 -10.77
C LEU A 948 31.89 -27.54 -11.58
N LEU A 949 32.83 -27.75 -12.51
CA LEU A 949 33.23 -26.72 -13.46
C LEU A 949 32.11 -26.61 -14.50
N TRP A 950 31.37 -25.51 -14.44
CA TRP A 950 30.25 -25.22 -15.34
C TRP A 950 29.06 -26.16 -15.20
N GLU A 951 28.84 -26.80 -14.05
CA GLU A 951 27.74 -27.76 -13.89
C GLU A 951 26.37 -27.07 -14.03
N ASN A 952 25.64 -27.45 -15.07
CA ASN A 952 24.39 -26.83 -15.49
C ASN A 952 23.13 -27.56 -14.98
N GLY A 953 23.27 -28.72 -14.32
CA GLY A 953 22.14 -29.50 -13.80
C GLY A 953 21.24 -30.12 -14.89
N ILE A 954 21.66 -30.13 -16.16
CA ILE A 954 20.92 -30.69 -17.28
C ILE A 954 21.37 -32.13 -17.54
N ILE A 955 20.50 -33.09 -17.24
CA ILE A 955 20.74 -34.52 -17.53
C ILE A 955 19.58 -35.04 -18.38
N GLY A 956 19.78 -35.04 -19.70
CA GLY A 956 18.76 -35.44 -20.67
C GLY A 956 17.51 -34.54 -20.57
N LYS A 957 16.40 -35.10 -20.08
CA LYS A 957 15.13 -34.37 -19.84
C LYS A 957 14.92 -33.93 -18.38
N ARG A 958 15.86 -34.19 -17.47
CA ARG A 958 15.78 -33.75 -16.07
C ARG A 958 16.61 -32.48 -15.88
N PHE A 959 16.12 -31.60 -15.00
CA PHE A 959 16.74 -30.30 -14.72
C PHE A 959 16.80 -30.12 -13.20
N THR A 960 17.95 -29.68 -12.73
CA THR A 960 18.15 -29.12 -11.40
C THR A 960 18.75 -27.72 -11.53
N PRO A 961 18.68 -26.89 -10.48
CA PRO A 961 19.42 -25.63 -10.46
C PRO A 961 20.90 -25.84 -10.78
N ALA A 962 21.53 -24.87 -11.43
CA ALA A 962 22.96 -24.89 -11.67
C ALA A 962 23.73 -24.86 -10.34
N ASP A 963 24.76 -25.70 -10.19
CA ASP A 963 25.63 -25.78 -8.99
C ASP A 963 27.08 -25.80 -9.46
N TYR A 964 27.59 -24.63 -9.85
CA TYR A 964 28.90 -24.47 -10.44
C TYR A 964 29.87 -23.74 -9.51
N ILE A 965 31.18 -23.94 -9.75
CA ILE A 965 32.24 -23.17 -9.08
C ILE A 965 32.47 -21.86 -9.84
N PRO A 966 32.27 -20.67 -9.24
CA PRO A 966 32.53 -19.38 -9.88
C PRO A 966 34.04 -19.14 -9.96
N ILE A 967 34.64 -19.61 -11.06
CA ILE A 967 36.09 -19.69 -11.23
C ILE A 967 36.71 -18.34 -11.58
N VAL A 968 35.96 -17.43 -12.21
CA VAL A 968 36.47 -16.16 -12.72
C VAL A 968 37.02 -15.29 -11.58
N ASP A 969 36.29 -15.22 -10.46
CA ASP A 969 36.72 -14.46 -9.28
C ASP A 969 37.98 -15.07 -8.61
N LEU A 970 38.29 -16.33 -8.92
CA LEU A 970 39.42 -17.07 -8.38
C LEU A 970 40.66 -17.01 -9.28
N ASP A 971 40.53 -16.57 -10.52
CA ASP A 971 41.61 -16.58 -11.52
C ASP A 971 42.85 -15.80 -11.09
N SER A 972 42.64 -14.61 -10.54
CA SER A 972 43.72 -13.76 -10.02
C SER A 972 44.60 -14.48 -8.99
N THR A 973 43.98 -15.41 -8.25
CA THR A 973 44.62 -16.24 -7.24
C THR A 973 45.24 -17.50 -7.83
N LEU A 974 44.52 -18.19 -8.72
CA LEU A 974 44.90 -19.50 -9.24
C LEU A 974 46.02 -19.41 -10.28
N LYS A 975 46.05 -18.34 -11.08
CA LYS A 975 47.01 -18.09 -12.18
C LYS A 975 47.15 -19.31 -13.10
N TRP A 976 46.27 -19.40 -14.08
CA TRP A 976 46.24 -20.50 -15.05
C TRP A 976 47.41 -20.42 -16.03
N THR A 977 47.86 -21.59 -16.49
CA THR A 977 48.68 -21.68 -17.71
C THR A 977 47.76 -21.78 -18.92
N ASP A 978 48.24 -21.46 -20.11
CA ASP A 978 47.47 -21.53 -21.36
C ASP A 978 46.78 -22.90 -21.52
N ASP A 979 47.51 -24.01 -21.32
CA ASP A 979 46.96 -25.37 -21.36
C ASP A 979 45.80 -25.60 -20.38
N GLU A 980 45.83 -24.96 -19.22
CA GLU A 980 44.79 -25.09 -18.20
C GLU A 980 43.57 -24.23 -18.53
N VAL A 981 43.77 -23.03 -19.12
CA VAL A 981 42.69 -22.19 -19.65
C VAL A 981 41.91 -22.96 -20.71
N HIS A 982 42.62 -23.57 -21.66
CA HIS A 982 41.99 -24.41 -22.70
C HIS A 982 41.25 -25.61 -22.09
N ALA A 983 41.80 -26.26 -21.06
CA ALA A 983 41.13 -27.36 -20.37
C ALA A 983 39.84 -26.93 -19.63
N VAL A 984 39.79 -25.72 -19.07
CA VAL A 984 38.58 -25.15 -18.45
C VAL A 984 37.57 -24.75 -19.52
N TYR A 985 38.04 -24.19 -20.64
CA TYR A 985 37.21 -23.77 -21.76
C TYR A 985 36.54 -24.94 -22.49
N GLU A 986 37.22 -26.07 -22.67
CA GLU A 986 36.61 -27.27 -23.27
C GLU A 986 35.43 -27.81 -22.44
N LYS A 987 35.52 -27.71 -21.10
CA LYS A 987 34.38 -28.04 -20.24
C LYS A 987 33.24 -27.03 -20.34
N LEU A 988 33.58 -25.75 -20.51
CA LEU A 988 32.60 -24.68 -20.73
C LEU A 988 31.80 -24.97 -22.00
N LYS A 989 32.48 -25.25 -23.12
CA LYS A 989 31.84 -25.64 -24.40
C LYS A 989 30.87 -26.81 -24.21
N ALA A 990 31.33 -27.88 -23.56
CA ALA A 990 30.52 -29.08 -23.32
C ALA A 990 29.28 -28.81 -22.45
N SER A 991 29.37 -27.87 -21.51
CA SER A 991 28.24 -27.46 -20.67
C SER A 991 27.29 -26.48 -21.37
N ALA A 992 27.82 -25.58 -22.20
CA ALA A 992 27.02 -24.60 -22.94
C ALA A 992 26.14 -25.25 -24.01
N GLU A 993 26.59 -26.33 -24.67
CA GLU A 993 25.85 -27.00 -25.74
C GLU A 993 24.41 -27.42 -25.35
N PRO A 994 24.16 -28.21 -24.28
CA PRO A 994 22.79 -28.58 -23.89
C PRO A 994 21.97 -27.39 -23.34
N LEU A 995 22.63 -26.32 -22.89
CA LEU A 995 21.99 -25.12 -22.37
C LEU A 995 21.49 -24.21 -23.50
N LEU A 996 22.27 -24.07 -24.58
CA LEU A 996 21.96 -23.29 -25.77
C LEU A 996 20.93 -23.96 -26.69
N GLN A 997 20.81 -25.29 -26.67
CA GLN A 997 19.80 -26.03 -27.44
C GLN A 997 18.35 -25.75 -26.99
N ARG A 998 18.16 -25.05 -25.86
CA ARG A 998 16.84 -24.70 -25.33
C ARG A 998 16.45 -23.29 -25.75
N VAL A 999 15.34 -23.19 -26.48
CA VAL A 999 14.90 -21.94 -27.13
C VAL A 999 14.00 -21.09 -26.21
N ASP A 1000 13.40 -21.67 -25.17
CA ASP A 1000 12.37 -20.98 -24.40
C ASP A 1000 12.95 -20.36 -23.11
N GLY A 1001 13.11 -19.03 -23.09
CA GLY A 1001 13.39 -18.24 -21.88
C GLY A 1001 12.21 -18.17 -20.90
N ASN A 1002 11.51 -19.29 -20.70
CA ASN A 1002 10.36 -19.37 -19.82
C ASN A 1002 10.77 -19.20 -18.34
N GLY A 1003 9.81 -18.85 -17.47
CA GLY A 1003 10.10 -18.62 -16.05
C GLY A 1003 10.73 -19.80 -15.31
N LEU A 1004 10.66 -21.02 -15.86
CA LEU A 1004 11.24 -22.22 -15.26
C LEU A 1004 12.77 -22.29 -15.45
N GLU A 1005 13.32 -21.74 -16.54
CA GLU A 1005 14.78 -21.62 -16.70
C GLU A 1005 15.36 -20.57 -15.75
N ARG A 1006 14.65 -19.45 -15.55
CA ARG A 1006 15.00 -18.43 -14.54
C ARG A 1006 14.98 -19.00 -13.12
N MET A 1007 14.04 -19.89 -12.80
CA MET A 1007 14.00 -20.60 -11.51
C MET A 1007 15.20 -21.55 -11.26
N MET A 1008 15.97 -21.89 -12.30
CA MET A 1008 17.12 -22.80 -12.21
C MET A 1008 18.46 -22.07 -12.13
N HIS A 1009 18.45 -20.73 -12.08
CA HIS A 1009 19.64 -19.87 -11.99
C HIS A 1009 20.62 -20.03 -13.16
N TYR A 1010 20.10 -20.26 -14.37
CA TYR A 1010 20.92 -20.40 -15.58
C TYR A 1010 21.51 -19.06 -16.03
N GLU A 1011 20.87 -17.95 -15.69
CA GLU A 1011 21.37 -16.59 -15.95
C GLU A 1011 22.73 -16.35 -15.30
N GLU A 1012 22.93 -16.78 -14.04
CA GLU A 1012 24.19 -16.62 -13.32
C GLU A 1012 25.31 -17.45 -13.96
N LEU A 1013 25.01 -18.71 -14.33
CA LEU A 1013 25.98 -19.59 -14.97
C LEU A 1013 26.39 -19.06 -16.35
N VAL A 1014 25.44 -18.65 -17.19
CA VAL A 1014 25.71 -18.10 -18.51
C VAL A 1014 26.55 -16.82 -18.38
N TYR A 1015 26.23 -15.96 -17.42
CA TYR A 1015 27.02 -14.75 -17.17
C TYR A 1015 28.45 -15.08 -16.75
N GLU A 1016 28.66 -16.03 -15.83
CA GLU A 1016 30.01 -16.46 -15.46
C GLU A 1016 30.79 -17.03 -16.65
N MET A 1017 30.14 -17.78 -17.54
CA MET A 1017 30.77 -18.29 -18.77
C MET A 1017 31.24 -17.15 -19.68
N ILE A 1018 30.41 -16.13 -19.90
CA ILE A 1018 30.75 -14.94 -20.68
C ILE A 1018 31.95 -14.22 -20.04
N ARG A 1019 31.92 -14.00 -18.72
CA ARG A 1019 33.02 -13.36 -17.99
C ARG A 1019 34.34 -14.10 -18.12
N PHE A 1020 34.31 -15.44 -18.09
CA PHE A 1020 35.51 -16.25 -18.28
C PHE A 1020 36.09 -16.08 -19.69
N ILE A 1021 35.23 -16.11 -20.71
CA ILE A 1021 35.63 -15.91 -22.10
C ILE A 1021 36.26 -14.52 -22.30
N ASP A 1022 35.61 -13.47 -21.78
CA ASP A 1022 36.12 -12.11 -21.84
C ASP A 1022 37.51 -11.96 -21.19
N GLN A 1023 37.72 -12.61 -20.05
CA GLN A 1023 38.96 -12.50 -19.30
C GLN A 1023 40.14 -13.21 -19.97
N HIS A 1024 39.90 -14.28 -20.72
CA HIS A 1024 40.92 -15.10 -21.40
C HIS A 1024 40.86 -15.00 -22.93
N GLN A 1025 40.35 -13.88 -23.45
CA GLN A 1025 40.15 -13.70 -24.89
C GLN A 1025 41.47 -13.81 -25.68
N GLN A 1026 42.61 -13.41 -25.10
CA GLN A 1026 43.90 -13.49 -25.77
C GLN A 1026 44.39 -14.93 -25.89
N GLU A 1027 44.23 -15.71 -24.82
CA GLU A 1027 44.59 -17.12 -24.74
C GLU A 1027 43.69 -17.97 -25.66
N LEU A 1028 42.44 -17.56 -25.85
CA LEU A 1028 41.41 -18.29 -26.62
C LEU A 1028 41.28 -17.83 -28.09
N ALA A 1029 42.00 -16.80 -28.53
CA ALA A 1029 41.83 -16.17 -29.84
C ALA A 1029 42.03 -17.12 -31.06
N GLY A 1030 42.68 -18.28 -30.87
CA GLY A 1030 42.91 -19.28 -31.90
C GLY A 1030 41.90 -20.42 -31.97
N GLU A 1031 40.90 -20.44 -31.07
CA GLU A 1031 39.92 -21.52 -30.95
C GLU A 1031 38.81 -21.46 -32.01
N GLU A 1032 38.55 -22.60 -32.67
CA GLU A 1032 37.53 -22.68 -33.72
C GLU A 1032 36.11 -22.54 -33.13
N GLY A 1033 35.31 -21.61 -33.69
CA GLY A 1033 33.93 -21.35 -33.25
C GLY A 1033 33.79 -20.46 -32.01
N PHE A 1034 34.89 -19.86 -31.52
CA PHE A 1034 34.92 -18.98 -30.35
C PHE A 1034 33.89 -17.84 -30.40
N ASP A 1035 33.91 -17.02 -31.46
CA ASP A 1035 33.02 -15.86 -31.61
C ASP A 1035 31.53 -16.27 -31.70
N GLY A 1036 31.27 -17.44 -32.31
CA GLY A 1036 29.92 -17.98 -32.44
C GLY A 1036 29.33 -18.43 -31.10
N LEU A 1037 30.13 -19.12 -30.28
CA LEU A 1037 29.72 -19.53 -28.94
C LEU A 1037 29.46 -18.32 -28.03
N TYR A 1038 30.35 -17.32 -28.08
CA TYR A 1038 30.20 -16.09 -27.30
C TYR A 1038 28.89 -15.37 -27.64
N SER A 1039 28.61 -15.20 -28.94
CA SER A 1039 27.37 -14.56 -29.41
C SER A 1039 26.11 -15.33 -28.97
N ALA A 1040 26.14 -16.66 -29.04
CA ALA A 1040 25.02 -17.50 -28.61
C ALA A 1040 24.77 -17.43 -27.09
N LEU A 1041 25.84 -17.34 -26.28
CA LEU A 1041 25.73 -17.14 -24.83
C LEU A 1041 25.14 -15.75 -24.51
N GLU A 1042 25.55 -14.70 -25.22
CA GLU A 1042 24.97 -13.36 -25.05
C GLU A 1042 23.48 -13.33 -25.40
N GLU A 1043 23.06 -13.95 -26.51
CA GLU A 1043 21.64 -14.06 -26.88
C GLU A 1043 20.85 -14.85 -25.83
N LYS A 1044 21.42 -15.94 -25.32
CA LYS A 1044 20.80 -16.74 -24.25
C LYS A 1044 20.67 -15.94 -22.96
N TYR A 1045 21.68 -15.16 -22.58
CA TYR A 1045 21.62 -14.29 -21.41
C TYR A 1045 20.50 -13.24 -21.52
N LYS A 1046 20.34 -12.61 -22.69
CA LYS A 1046 19.23 -11.68 -22.98
C LYS A 1046 17.85 -12.34 -22.93
N LEU A 1047 17.73 -13.61 -23.32
CA LEU A 1047 16.48 -14.37 -23.19
C LEU A 1047 16.16 -14.71 -21.73
N LEU A 1048 17.18 -14.97 -20.92
CA LEU A 1048 17.04 -15.35 -19.51
C LEU A 1048 16.80 -14.15 -18.58
N THR A 1049 17.09 -12.94 -19.04
CA THR A 1049 16.97 -11.70 -18.25
C THR A 1049 15.97 -10.74 -18.87
N ASP A 1050 15.53 -9.73 -18.12
CA ASP A 1050 14.72 -8.62 -18.66
C ASP A 1050 15.62 -7.52 -19.26
N TYR A 1051 16.93 -7.77 -19.38
CA TYR A 1051 17.93 -6.83 -19.84
C TYR A 1051 17.97 -6.78 -21.37
N ALA A 1052 17.70 -5.61 -21.94
CA ALA A 1052 17.76 -5.38 -23.38
C ALA A 1052 19.17 -4.94 -23.80
N ASP A 1053 19.54 -3.72 -23.42
CA ASP A 1053 20.81 -3.09 -23.70
C ASP A 1053 21.06 -1.94 -22.71
N LEU A 1054 22.32 -1.55 -22.55
CA LEU A 1054 22.76 -0.58 -21.54
C LEU A 1054 22.02 0.77 -21.66
N ASP A 1055 21.78 1.25 -22.88
CA ASP A 1055 21.22 2.59 -23.10
C ASP A 1055 19.72 2.64 -22.82
N LYS A 1056 19.00 1.51 -22.95
CA LYS A 1056 17.59 1.41 -22.58
C LYS A 1056 17.41 1.06 -21.10
N SER A 1057 18.11 0.02 -20.64
CA SER A 1057 17.89 -0.58 -19.33
C SER A 1057 18.34 0.33 -18.19
N ILE A 1058 19.23 1.30 -18.42
CA ILE A 1058 19.64 2.30 -17.42
C ILE A 1058 18.50 3.23 -16.97
N PHE A 1059 17.42 3.33 -17.75
CA PHE A 1059 16.23 4.11 -17.43
C PHE A 1059 15.09 3.26 -16.84
N SER A 1060 15.26 1.94 -16.73
CA SER A 1060 14.21 1.03 -16.28
C SER A 1060 13.81 1.29 -14.82
N ASP A 1061 12.51 1.15 -14.54
CA ASP A 1061 11.95 1.11 -13.18
C ASP A 1061 11.77 -0.33 -12.67
N ILE A 1062 12.23 -1.33 -13.44
CA ILE A 1062 12.21 -2.74 -13.05
C ILE A 1062 13.53 -3.08 -12.35
N ASP A 1063 13.42 -3.53 -11.09
CA ASP A 1063 14.57 -3.77 -10.22
C ASP A 1063 15.54 -4.85 -10.73
N SER A 1064 15.04 -5.89 -11.40
CA SER A 1064 15.85 -6.97 -12.00
C SER A 1064 16.62 -6.49 -13.24
N GLU A 1065 15.97 -5.71 -14.09
CA GLU A 1065 16.59 -5.14 -15.30
C GLU A 1065 17.69 -4.13 -14.94
N MET A 1066 17.43 -3.27 -13.95
CA MET A 1066 18.41 -2.28 -13.49
C MET A 1066 19.64 -2.96 -12.86
N GLU A 1067 19.48 -4.07 -12.13
CA GLU A 1067 20.60 -4.82 -11.56
C GLU A 1067 21.51 -5.42 -12.64
N ALA A 1068 20.92 -6.11 -13.62
CA ALA A 1068 21.65 -6.62 -14.78
C ALA A 1068 22.35 -5.50 -15.57
N CYS A 1069 21.71 -4.33 -15.68
CA CYS A 1069 22.28 -3.14 -16.31
C CYS A 1069 23.52 -2.62 -15.56
N LEU A 1070 23.47 -2.54 -14.22
CA LEU A 1070 24.61 -2.10 -13.40
C LEU A 1070 25.78 -3.10 -13.48
N ASP A 1071 25.51 -4.40 -13.48
CA ASP A 1071 26.54 -5.44 -13.64
C ASP A 1071 27.20 -5.37 -15.01
N ALA A 1072 26.41 -5.22 -16.08
CA ALA A 1072 26.92 -5.03 -17.43
C ALA A 1072 27.77 -3.75 -17.54
N LEU A 1073 27.34 -2.65 -16.90
CA LEU A 1073 28.09 -1.40 -16.85
C LEU A 1073 29.42 -1.57 -16.10
N ALA A 1074 29.44 -2.22 -14.93
CA ALA A 1074 30.66 -2.54 -14.19
C ALA A 1074 31.66 -3.35 -15.03
N ALA A 1075 31.19 -4.38 -15.73
CA ALA A 1075 32.03 -5.21 -16.59
C ALA A 1075 32.67 -4.40 -17.73
N LYS A 1076 31.88 -3.58 -18.43
CA LYS A 1076 32.38 -2.69 -19.50
C LYS A 1076 33.36 -1.65 -18.99
N VAL A 1077 33.05 -0.99 -17.87
CA VAL A 1077 33.98 -0.03 -17.22
C VAL A 1077 35.31 -0.67 -16.86
N LYS A 1078 35.31 -1.92 -16.39
CA LYS A 1078 36.54 -2.66 -16.07
C LYS A 1078 37.37 -2.99 -17.32
N LYS A 1079 36.73 -3.25 -18.46
CA LYS A 1079 37.36 -3.63 -19.74
C LYS A 1079 37.85 -2.41 -20.54
N GLU A 1080 36.96 -1.44 -20.74
CA GLU A 1080 37.17 -0.28 -21.62
C GLU A 1080 37.71 0.94 -20.87
N GLY A 1081 37.59 0.95 -19.54
CA GLY A 1081 37.97 2.08 -18.70
C GLY A 1081 36.84 3.09 -18.54
N ILE A 1082 36.84 3.77 -17.39
CA ILE A 1082 35.69 4.56 -16.95
C ILE A 1082 35.35 5.78 -17.80
N TYR A 1083 36.35 6.36 -18.45
CA TYR A 1083 36.22 7.55 -19.29
C TYR A 1083 35.25 7.35 -20.47
N HIS A 1084 35.13 6.12 -20.97
CA HIS A 1084 34.22 5.77 -22.08
C HIS A 1084 32.74 5.70 -21.65
N HIS A 1085 32.45 5.65 -20.34
CA HIS A 1085 31.10 5.45 -19.80
C HIS A 1085 30.65 6.56 -18.84
N ILE A 1086 31.30 7.72 -18.85
CA ILE A 1086 30.93 8.87 -18.00
C ILE A 1086 29.48 9.31 -18.25
N ALA A 1087 28.98 9.20 -19.48
CA ALA A 1087 27.58 9.51 -19.80
C ALA A 1087 26.60 8.63 -19.01
N HIS A 1088 26.82 7.31 -18.98
CA HIS A 1088 26.01 6.37 -18.22
C HIS A 1088 26.05 6.66 -16.71
N ILE A 1089 27.23 6.99 -16.17
CA ILE A 1089 27.35 7.30 -14.74
C ILE A 1089 26.64 8.62 -14.40
N ASN A 1090 26.67 9.63 -15.28
CA ASN A 1090 25.88 10.85 -15.10
C ASN A 1090 24.37 10.59 -15.11
N VAL A 1091 23.88 9.64 -15.91
CA VAL A 1091 22.45 9.22 -15.88
C VAL A 1091 22.10 8.63 -14.51
N LEU A 1092 22.95 7.77 -13.94
CA LEU A 1092 22.75 7.20 -12.61
C LEU A 1092 22.70 8.27 -11.52
N VAL A 1093 23.61 9.25 -11.56
CA VAL A 1093 23.61 10.41 -10.64
C VAL A 1093 22.32 11.23 -10.78
N THR A 1094 21.91 11.51 -12.01
CA THR A 1094 20.68 12.25 -12.30
C THR A 1094 19.46 11.49 -11.76
N ARG A 1095 19.41 10.17 -11.93
CA ARG A 1095 18.32 9.33 -11.42
C ARG A 1095 18.18 9.42 -9.89
N LEU A 1096 19.31 9.40 -9.16
CA LEU A 1096 19.33 9.60 -7.70
C LEU A 1096 18.88 11.01 -7.31
N LEU A 1097 19.34 12.04 -8.03
CA LEU A 1097 18.95 13.44 -7.81
C LEU A 1097 17.46 13.70 -8.07
N CYS A 1098 16.88 13.02 -9.07
CA CYS A 1098 15.46 13.06 -9.39
C CYS A 1098 14.60 12.22 -8.42
N ARG A 1099 15.20 11.65 -7.36
CA ARG A 1099 14.50 10.92 -6.31
C ARG A 1099 13.71 9.70 -6.83
N ASN A 1100 14.20 9.04 -7.89
CA ASN A 1100 13.51 7.86 -8.42
C ASN A 1100 13.65 6.68 -7.43
N ARG A 1101 12.54 6.31 -6.77
CA ARG A 1101 12.52 5.25 -5.74
C ARG A 1101 12.91 3.86 -6.25
N HIS A 1102 12.68 3.56 -7.53
CA HIS A 1102 12.93 2.24 -8.11
C HIS A 1102 14.43 2.01 -8.28
N SER A 1103 14.94 0.91 -7.71
CA SER A 1103 16.36 0.57 -7.64
C SER A 1103 17.28 1.62 -6.98
N TYR A 1104 16.73 2.58 -6.22
CA TYR A 1104 17.51 3.70 -5.66
C TYR A 1104 18.75 3.22 -4.88
N ARG A 1105 18.58 2.26 -3.97
CA ARG A 1105 19.68 1.66 -3.20
C ARG A 1105 20.75 1.03 -4.09
N LYS A 1106 20.36 0.27 -5.13
CA LYS A 1106 21.29 -0.43 -6.02
C LYS A 1106 22.12 0.57 -6.83
N VAL A 1107 21.48 1.63 -7.33
CA VAL A 1107 22.15 2.72 -8.03
C VAL A 1107 23.11 3.46 -7.09
N LEU A 1108 22.70 3.73 -5.84
CA LEU A 1108 23.57 4.34 -4.84
C LEU A 1108 24.78 3.47 -4.49
N ASP A 1109 24.61 2.15 -4.41
CA ASP A 1109 25.70 1.19 -4.20
C ASP A 1109 26.71 1.22 -5.36
N TYR A 1110 26.22 1.23 -6.60
CA TYR A 1110 27.09 1.41 -7.77
C TYR A 1110 27.83 2.76 -7.74
N MET A 1111 27.17 3.83 -7.32
CA MET A 1111 27.81 5.14 -7.14
C MET A 1111 28.89 5.11 -6.05
N GLN A 1112 28.66 4.40 -4.94
CA GLN A 1112 29.66 4.18 -3.91
C GLN A 1112 30.88 3.42 -4.48
N TYR A 1113 30.65 2.36 -5.25
CA TYR A 1113 31.69 1.62 -5.96
C TYR A 1113 32.50 2.52 -6.91
N TYR A 1114 31.82 3.34 -7.71
CA TYR A 1114 32.44 4.33 -8.58
C TYR A 1114 33.40 5.27 -7.80
N VAL A 1115 32.87 5.91 -6.75
CA VAL A 1115 33.62 6.86 -5.92
C VAL A 1115 34.82 6.18 -5.26
N ARG A 1116 34.66 4.94 -4.79
CA ARG A 1116 35.72 4.23 -4.08
C ARG A 1116 36.93 3.93 -4.98
N TYR A 1117 36.69 3.40 -6.17
CA TYR A 1117 37.74 2.80 -7.01
C TYR A 1117 38.26 3.71 -8.11
N TYR A 1118 37.44 4.62 -8.64
CA TYR A 1118 37.80 5.40 -9.82
C TYR A 1118 38.04 6.88 -9.54
N LEU A 1119 37.59 7.39 -8.40
CA LEU A 1119 37.81 8.78 -8.01
C LEU A 1119 39.09 8.89 -7.15
N ASN A 1120 40.25 9.15 -7.76
CA ASN A 1120 41.54 9.13 -7.04
C ASN A 1120 42.20 10.51 -6.93
N THR A 1121 41.80 11.45 -7.78
CA THR A 1121 42.35 12.82 -7.86
C THR A 1121 41.21 13.85 -7.84
N VAL A 1122 41.59 15.13 -7.66
CA VAL A 1122 40.62 16.24 -7.73
C VAL A 1122 40.16 16.44 -9.18
N GLU A 1123 41.00 16.12 -10.16
CA GLU A 1123 40.65 16.16 -11.58
C GLU A 1123 39.57 15.15 -11.94
N ASP A 1124 39.56 13.97 -11.33
CA ASP A 1124 38.53 12.94 -11.54
C ASP A 1124 37.12 13.44 -11.12
N LEU A 1125 37.04 14.33 -10.12
CA LEU A 1125 35.77 14.95 -9.70
C LEU A 1125 35.15 15.82 -10.79
N ASN A 1126 35.96 16.42 -11.66
CA ASN A 1126 35.45 17.25 -12.75
C ASN A 1126 34.74 16.44 -13.84
N LEU A 1127 34.91 15.12 -13.86
CA LEU A 1127 34.21 14.24 -14.80
C LEU A 1127 32.71 14.12 -14.48
N ILE A 1128 32.35 14.25 -13.19
CA ILE A 1128 30.97 14.14 -12.68
C ILE A 1128 30.74 15.27 -11.67
N PRO A 1129 30.59 16.52 -12.12
CA PRO A 1129 30.45 17.68 -11.23
C PRO A 1129 29.21 17.60 -10.33
N GLN A 1130 28.17 16.88 -10.77
CA GLN A 1130 26.92 16.66 -10.03
C GLN A 1130 27.09 15.79 -8.77
N LEU A 1131 28.22 15.10 -8.60
CA LEU A 1131 28.46 14.23 -7.44
C LEU A 1131 28.46 15.02 -6.12
N SER A 1132 28.98 16.26 -6.13
CA SER A 1132 28.96 17.13 -4.94
C SER A 1132 27.53 17.57 -4.60
N LEU A 1133 26.70 17.80 -5.62
CA LEU A 1133 25.28 18.10 -5.42
C LEU A 1133 24.53 16.87 -4.89
N LEU A 1134 24.84 15.68 -5.40
CA LEU A 1134 24.24 14.43 -4.93
C LEU A 1134 24.50 14.23 -3.44
N ILE A 1135 25.76 14.29 -2.99
CA ILE A 1135 26.09 14.05 -1.57
C ILE A 1135 25.41 15.07 -0.64
N ASP A 1136 25.22 16.31 -1.09
CA ASP A 1136 24.50 17.36 -0.35
C ASP A 1136 22.99 17.12 -0.24
N LYS A 1137 22.40 16.32 -1.15
CA LYS A 1137 20.97 15.97 -1.14
C LYS A 1137 20.65 14.69 -0.38
N LEU A 1138 21.63 13.79 -0.23
CA LEU A 1138 21.46 12.55 0.52
C LEU A 1138 21.33 12.86 2.02
N THR A 1139 20.23 12.43 2.65
CA THR A 1139 19.99 12.57 4.11
C THR A 1139 19.20 11.36 4.65
N LEU A 1140 19.17 11.16 5.97
CA LEU A 1140 18.33 10.12 6.58
C LEU A 1140 16.84 10.30 6.26
N ASN A 1141 16.34 11.54 6.30
CA ASN A 1141 14.95 11.86 5.99
C ASN A 1141 14.60 11.58 4.51
N GLU A 1142 15.55 11.84 3.60
CA GLU A 1142 15.37 11.51 2.19
C GLU A 1142 15.17 10.00 2.00
N PHE A 1143 16.03 9.17 2.60
CA PHE A 1143 15.90 7.71 2.53
C PHE A 1143 14.62 7.19 3.17
N ARG A 1144 14.17 7.80 4.28
CA ARG A 1144 12.88 7.47 4.90
C ARG A 1144 11.72 7.80 3.96
N SER A 1145 11.73 8.98 3.34
CA SER A 1145 10.68 9.43 2.44
C SER A 1145 10.59 8.60 1.16
N LEU A 1146 11.72 8.09 0.67
CA LEU A 1146 11.80 7.19 -0.48
C LEU A 1146 11.61 5.71 -0.12
N GLU A 1147 11.26 5.42 1.14
CA GLU A 1147 11.07 4.08 1.69
C GLU A 1147 12.29 3.14 1.52
N GLN A 1148 13.50 3.70 1.43
CA GLN A 1148 14.73 2.94 1.24
C GLN A 1148 15.25 2.37 2.56
N ASN A 1149 16.13 1.36 2.49
CA ASN A 1149 16.85 0.87 3.66
C ASN A 1149 17.80 1.97 4.19
N VAL A 1150 17.34 2.71 5.20
CA VAL A 1150 17.98 3.92 5.71
C VAL A 1150 19.41 3.67 6.17
N ILE A 1151 19.64 2.63 7.00
CA ILE A 1151 20.98 2.33 7.53
C ILE A 1151 21.95 2.01 6.38
N LEU A 1152 21.54 1.13 5.45
CA LEU A 1152 22.42 0.71 4.36
C LEU A 1152 22.72 1.88 3.40
N CYS A 1153 21.72 2.69 3.05
CA CYS A 1153 21.94 3.87 2.21
C CYS A 1153 22.81 4.93 2.92
N ALA A 1154 22.65 5.09 4.23
CA ALA A 1154 23.49 5.96 5.04
C ALA A 1154 24.94 5.46 5.08
N GLU A 1155 25.18 4.15 5.25
CA GLU A 1155 26.53 3.58 5.19
C GLU A 1155 27.22 3.81 3.85
N LEU A 1156 26.49 3.60 2.74
CA LEU A 1156 27.00 3.90 1.39
C LEU A 1156 27.36 5.39 1.25
N SER A 1157 26.50 6.28 1.78
CA SER A 1157 26.72 7.72 1.75
C SER A 1157 27.91 8.15 2.62
N ILE A 1158 28.09 7.55 3.80
CA ILE A 1158 29.25 7.77 4.66
C ILE A 1158 30.54 7.35 3.95
N LEU A 1159 30.57 6.18 3.32
CA LEU A 1159 31.75 5.72 2.58
C LEU A 1159 32.10 6.65 1.40
N MET A 1160 31.09 7.19 0.71
CA MET A 1160 31.29 8.21 -0.31
C MET A 1160 31.85 9.50 0.30
N ALA A 1161 31.22 10.01 1.37
CA ALA A 1161 31.65 11.23 2.06
C ALA A 1161 33.09 11.13 2.57
N GLU A 1162 33.49 9.99 3.14
CA GLU A 1162 34.86 9.76 3.60
C GLU A 1162 35.88 9.88 2.47
N LYS A 1163 35.58 9.30 1.30
CA LYS A 1163 36.46 9.36 0.13
C LYS A 1163 36.56 10.80 -0.39
N LEU A 1164 35.44 11.51 -0.48
CA LEU A 1164 35.39 12.91 -0.90
C LEU A 1164 36.14 13.82 0.08
N HIS A 1165 35.99 13.59 1.38
CA HIS A 1165 36.70 14.30 2.43
C HIS A 1165 38.23 14.12 2.31
N LYS A 1166 38.69 12.89 2.05
CA LYS A 1166 40.12 12.58 1.81
C LYS A 1166 40.67 13.28 0.57
N LEU A 1167 39.84 13.55 -0.44
CA LEU A 1167 40.20 14.33 -1.63
C LEU A 1167 40.14 15.84 -1.41
N GLY A 1168 39.77 16.29 -0.20
CA GLY A 1168 39.71 17.72 0.16
C GLY A 1168 38.43 18.43 -0.28
N VAL A 1169 37.38 17.70 -0.67
CA VAL A 1169 36.08 18.27 -1.01
C VAL A 1169 35.42 18.83 0.25
N LYS A 1170 34.97 20.09 0.18
CA LYS A 1170 34.20 20.73 1.25
C LYS A 1170 32.77 20.94 0.75
N SER A 1171 31.81 20.22 1.34
CA SER A 1171 30.39 20.35 1.05
C SER A 1171 29.57 20.09 2.31
N GLN A 1172 28.35 20.61 2.35
CA GLN A 1172 27.46 20.46 3.50
C GLN A 1172 27.13 18.97 3.77
N GLY A 1173 26.90 18.20 2.71
CA GLY A 1173 26.62 16.76 2.77
C GLY A 1173 27.81 15.95 3.27
N VAL A 1174 29.04 16.27 2.83
CA VAL A 1174 30.24 15.62 3.35
C VAL A 1174 30.36 15.83 4.85
N ASP A 1175 30.21 17.06 5.32
CA ASP A 1175 30.28 17.38 6.75
C ASP A 1175 29.15 16.69 7.54
N TYR A 1176 27.92 16.68 6.99
CA TYR A 1176 26.76 15.99 7.59
C TYR A 1176 27.03 14.49 7.82
N TRP A 1177 27.43 13.75 6.79
CA TRP A 1177 27.66 12.31 6.90
C TRP A 1177 28.87 11.97 7.76
N MET A 1178 29.93 12.78 7.72
CA MET A 1178 31.08 12.61 8.61
C MET A 1178 30.72 12.83 10.08
N ASN A 1179 29.88 13.83 10.39
CA ASN A 1179 29.37 14.05 11.74
C ASN A 1179 28.49 12.89 12.20
N LEU A 1180 27.52 12.45 11.37
CA LEU A 1180 26.63 11.34 11.68
C LEU A 1180 27.39 10.02 11.95
N LYS A 1181 28.49 9.79 11.23
CA LYS A 1181 29.43 8.70 11.50
C LYS A 1181 30.08 8.84 12.89
N ASN A 1182 30.65 10.02 13.17
CA ASN A 1182 31.41 10.29 14.39
C ASN A 1182 30.53 10.26 15.64
N ASP A 1183 29.29 10.76 15.54
CA ASP A 1183 28.30 10.76 16.61
C ASP A 1183 27.77 9.35 16.91
N ARG A 1184 28.07 8.37 16.05
CA ARG A 1184 27.62 6.96 16.16
C ARG A 1184 26.11 6.86 16.29
N TYR A 1185 25.40 7.68 15.52
CA TYR A 1185 23.94 7.71 15.48
C TYR A 1185 23.34 6.30 15.24
N PHE A 1186 23.99 5.48 14.41
CA PHE A 1186 23.72 4.05 14.32
C PHE A 1186 24.95 3.22 14.67
N ASN A 1187 24.71 1.94 14.98
CA ASN A 1187 25.73 0.91 15.07
C ASN A 1187 26.19 0.47 13.67
N TRP A 1188 26.88 1.38 12.98
CA TRP A 1188 27.33 1.22 11.60
C TRP A 1188 28.07 -0.09 11.33
N SER A 1189 27.69 -0.83 10.30
CA SER A 1189 28.34 -2.08 9.88
C SER A 1189 29.70 -1.83 9.21
N ILE A 1190 29.88 -0.65 8.62
CA ILE A 1190 31.15 -0.23 8.02
C ILE A 1190 32.23 -0.29 9.11
N CYS A 1191 33.22 -1.15 8.88
CA CYS A 1191 34.36 -1.24 9.77
C CYS A 1191 35.00 0.15 9.79
N ASP A 1192 35.23 0.69 10.99
CA ASP A 1192 36.25 1.73 11.16
C ASP A 1192 37.55 1.06 10.73
N ASP A 1193 37.90 1.16 9.44
CA ASP A 1193 39.25 0.90 8.91
C ASP A 1193 40.16 2.03 9.44
N VAL A 1194 40.24 2.13 10.76
CA VAL A 1194 41.32 2.79 11.47
C VAL A 1194 42.43 1.75 11.55
N GLU A 1195 43.33 1.85 10.57
CA GLU A 1195 44.69 1.34 10.60
C GLU A 1195 44.84 -0.18 10.84
N ALA A 1196 44.88 -0.93 9.73
CA ALA A 1196 45.58 -2.21 9.67
C ALA A 1196 46.73 -2.14 8.67
#